data_AF-A0A6J3RAB6-F1
#
_entry.id   AF-A0A6J3RAB6-F1
#
_cell.length_a   1.000
_cell.length_b   1.000
_cell.length_c   1.000
_cell.angle_alpha   90.00
_cell.angle_beta   90.00
_cell.angle_gamma   90.00
#
_symmetry.space_group_name_H-M   'P 1'
#
loop_
_entity.id
_entity.type
_entity.pdbx_description
1 polymer ?
#
loop_
_entity_poly.entity_id
_entity_poly.type
_entity_poly.pdbx_seq_one_letter_code
_entity_poly.pdbx_strand_id
1 'polypeptide(L)'
;MSSEFLAELNWEEGFAIPVANEENKILEDLLSKLRNERSSFQDQLRDYEDRINAMTSHFKNVKQEFLFTQSLCKAREHEIESEEHFKMIAERELGRVKEEMQRLENEITSIREKKSDKEALTLQLERLTVECNQRRKVLDNELTETLSAQALAKIKQEIREKENLVKEKIKFLESEIGNNTEYEKKISVADREVLKCRTEYQCHETKRIQLKDELDTLKATVNRSSSDLEALRKNISKIKKDINEETTRLHKIKNHNQIVRKKLKQITEKTTSVEEKATNLEDMLKEEERGVKELEVQLNIVKDVLFKKVQVLQTETMKEKAVVSEIEGTRSSLKHLNHQLHKLDFETLQQQEIMYNQDFYIQQVERRMSRLKGDINSEEKQALEAKTVELQKTLEEKKSTFNLLETQIKKLHNDLYFIKKSNSKNRDEKQSLMTKINELNLFNDRSEKELNKAKALKQDLMIEDNLLKLEVKRIRDMLHSKAEEVLSLEERKQQLHTAMEERNEEIKVHKKMLASQIRCVDQERQNISAEFHERLSKIDKLKNRYEILTVVMLPPEGEEEKTQAYYVIKAAQEKEELQREGDSLDAKINTAEKEIYALGNTLQVLNSCNNKYKQSFKKVTPSSAEYEVKIQLEEQKRAVDEKHRYKQRQIRELQEDIQSMENTLAVIEHLTNNVKEKISEKQAYTLQLRKETEEQKPKLERVTKQCAKLIKEIRLLKDTKDETLEEQDIKLREVKQLHKIIDEMLVDITEENAEIGIILQTYFQQSGLALPTASTKGSRHSSRSPSQTSLVSARSSKSTSTSASQTSIKVLELNFPASSLTGSTSRPPSASSGSSNGKSKKSSK
;
A
#
# COMPACT_ATOMS: atom_id res chain seq x y z
N MET A 1 -48.34 78.46 -33.85
CA MET A 1 -48.72 78.71 -32.45
C MET A 1 -48.26 77.61 -31.49
N SER A 2 -48.07 76.35 -31.93
CA SER A 2 -47.76 75.23 -31.02
C SER A 2 -46.29 75.05 -30.65
N SER A 3 -45.32 75.67 -31.33
CA SER A 3 -43.89 75.52 -31.00
C SER A 3 -43.35 76.56 -30.02
N GLU A 4 -43.85 77.80 -30.06
CA GLU A 4 -43.44 78.85 -29.11
C GLU A 4 -43.96 78.60 -27.69
N PHE A 5 -45.19 78.09 -27.55
CA PHE A 5 -45.75 77.74 -26.24
C PHE A 5 -45.04 76.54 -25.58
N LEU A 6 -44.49 75.60 -26.37
CA LEU A 6 -43.71 74.48 -25.84
C LEU A 6 -42.29 74.89 -25.44
N ALA A 7 -41.73 75.94 -26.05
CA ALA A 7 -40.41 76.47 -25.71
C ALA A 7 -40.42 77.28 -24.39
N GLU A 8 -41.52 77.97 -24.07
CA GLU A 8 -41.69 78.67 -22.77
C GLU A 8 -41.82 77.71 -21.57
N LEU A 9 -42.07 76.41 -21.79
CA LEU A 9 -42.16 75.38 -20.75
C LEU A 9 -40.85 74.62 -20.47
N ASN A 10 -39.71 74.99 -21.09
CA ASN A 10 -38.39 74.32 -20.93
C ASN A 10 -38.40 72.81 -21.23
N TRP A 11 -39.09 72.36 -22.29
CA TRP A 11 -39.11 70.94 -22.68
C TRP A 11 -37.99 70.65 -23.68
N GLU A 12 -36.83 70.16 -23.19
CA GLU A 12 -35.70 69.75 -24.05
C GLU A 12 -35.96 68.44 -24.81
N GLU A 13 -35.46 68.37 -26.04
CA GLU A 13 -35.79 67.41 -27.10
C GLU A 13 -35.18 65.99 -26.94
N GLY A 14 -34.67 65.65 -25.74
CA GLY A 14 -33.73 64.54 -25.56
C GLY A 14 -34.07 63.45 -24.52
N PHE A 15 -35.16 63.53 -23.75
CA PHE A 15 -35.48 62.53 -22.72
C PHE A 15 -36.89 61.93 -22.80
N ALA A 16 -36.98 60.68 -22.36
CA ALA A 16 -38.20 59.91 -22.28
C ALA A 16 -39.19 60.53 -21.28
N ILE A 17 -40.40 60.78 -21.77
CA ILE A 17 -41.63 61.09 -21.02
C ILE A 17 -41.64 62.47 -20.33
N PRO A 18 -42.63 63.34 -20.63
CA PRO A 18 -42.92 64.50 -19.79
C PRO A 18 -43.39 64.01 -18.42
N VAL A 19 -42.50 64.12 -17.44
CA VAL A 19 -42.83 63.84 -16.04
C VAL A 19 -43.75 64.97 -15.56
N ALA A 20 -45.02 64.64 -15.34
CA ALA A 20 -46.05 65.65 -15.03
C ALA A 20 -45.88 66.35 -13.67
N ASN A 21 -44.87 66.00 -12.85
CA ASN A 21 -44.59 66.63 -11.54
C ASN A 21 -43.17 66.30 -11.02
N GLU A 22 -42.52 67.22 -10.30
CA GLU A 22 -41.17 67.04 -9.71
C GLU A 22 -41.06 65.75 -8.85
N GLU A 23 -42.14 65.39 -8.16
CA GLU A 23 -42.25 64.16 -7.35
C GLU A 23 -42.05 62.88 -8.17
N ASN A 24 -42.59 62.84 -9.39
CA ASN A 24 -42.47 61.66 -10.26
C ASN A 24 -41.03 61.50 -10.79
N LYS A 25 -40.28 62.61 -10.93
CA LYS A 25 -38.87 62.59 -11.35
C LYS A 25 -37.98 62.01 -10.26
N ILE A 26 -38.23 62.42 -9.02
CA ILE A 26 -37.55 61.86 -7.83
C ILE A 26 -37.84 60.36 -7.70
N LEU A 27 -39.08 59.93 -7.94
CA LEU A 27 -39.45 58.51 -7.92
C LEU A 27 -38.77 57.68 -9.02
N GLU A 28 -38.62 58.24 -10.23
CA GLU A 28 -37.94 57.57 -11.33
C GLU A 28 -36.43 57.45 -11.08
N ASP A 29 -35.80 58.49 -10.53
CA ASP A 29 -34.40 58.46 -10.07
C ASP A 29 -34.18 57.46 -8.93
N LEU A 30 -35.13 57.36 -8.01
CA LEU A 30 -35.07 56.36 -6.93
C LEU A 30 -35.25 54.93 -7.47
N LEU A 31 -36.16 54.73 -8.43
CA LEU A 31 -36.33 53.45 -9.11
C LEU A 31 -35.08 53.04 -9.91
N SER A 32 -34.39 53.98 -10.55
CA SER A 32 -33.15 53.69 -11.28
C SER A 32 -32.01 53.30 -10.34
N LYS A 33 -31.85 54.01 -9.22
CA LYS A 33 -30.90 53.65 -8.15
C LYS A 33 -31.17 52.26 -7.59
N LEU A 34 -32.43 51.98 -7.22
CA LEU A 34 -32.82 50.66 -6.71
C LEU A 34 -32.61 49.55 -7.74
N ARG A 35 -32.80 49.81 -9.04
CA ARG A 35 -32.49 48.84 -10.10
C ARG A 35 -31.00 48.54 -10.20
N ASN A 36 -30.14 49.55 -10.10
CA ASN A 36 -28.68 49.40 -10.14
C ASN A 36 -28.14 48.69 -8.89
N GLU A 37 -28.69 49.01 -7.72
CA GLU A 37 -28.37 48.29 -6.47
C GLU A 37 -28.79 46.82 -6.57
N ARG A 38 -30.00 46.56 -7.08
CA ARG A 38 -30.46 45.18 -7.31
C ARG A 38 -29.54 44.40 -8.25
N SER A 39 -29.07 45.00 -9.35
CA SER A 39 -28.11 44.31 -10.23
C SER A 39 -26.77 44.06 -9.54
N SER A 40 -26.24 45.04 -8.80
CA SER A 40 -25.00 44.87 -8.04
C SER A 40 -25.11 43.76 -7.00
N PHE A 41 -26.21 43.69 -6.25
CA PHE A 41 -26.43 42.61 -5.30
C PHE A 41 -26.60 41.25 -5.98
N GLN A 42 -27.23 41.22 -7.16
CA GLN A 42 -27.41 40.00 -7.93
C GLN A 42 -26.10 39.45 -8.48
N ASP A 43 -25.17 40.31 -8.88
CA ASP A 43 -23.82 39.91 -9.29
C ASP A 43 -22.99 39.41 -8.10
N GLN A 44 -23.04 40.10 -6.95
CA GLN A 44 -22.39 39.63 -5.72
C GLN A 44 -22.92 38.25 -5.27
N LEU A 45 -24.23 38.02 -5.39
CA LEU A 45 -24.85 36.73 -5.05
C LEU A 45 -24.30 35.59 -5.93
N ARG A 46 -24.11 35.87 -7.22
CA ARG A 46 -23.53 34.91 -8.18
C ARG A 46 -22.08 34.59 -7.83
N ASP A 47 -21.27 35.60 -7.51
CA ASP A 47 -19.87 35.41 -7.09
C ASP A 47 -19.78 34.57 -5.79
N TYR A 48 -20.69 34.80 -4.84
CA TYR A 48 -20.77 34.00 -3.62
C TYR A 48 -21.18 32.55 -3.90
N GLU A 49 -22.14 32.31 -4.80
CA GLU A 49 -22.53 30.96 -5.21
C GLU A 49 -21.37 30.21 -5.87
N ASP A 50 -20.65 30.85 -6.80
CA ASP A 50 -19.50 30.24 -7.47
C ASP A 50 -18.38 29.91 -6.47
N ARG A 51 -18.10 30.82 -5.52
CA ARG A 51 -17.12 30.57 -4.45
C ARG A 51 -17.55 29.42 -3.53
N ILE A 52 -18.83 29.36 -3.14
CA ILE A 52 -19.36 28.27 -2.31
C ILE A 52 -19.23 26.93 -3.04
N ASN A 53 -19.55 26.89 -4.34
CA ASN A 53 -19.43 25.68 -5.15
C ASN A 53 -17.97 25.21 -5.26
N ALA A 54 -17.04 26.13 -5.53
CA ALA A 54 -15.61 25.83 -5.58
C ALA A 54 -15.06 25.31 -4.23
N MET A 55 -15.42 25.98 -3.13
CA MET A 55 -15.00 25.55 -1.78
C MET A 55 -15.60 24.19 -1.40
N THR A 56 -16.85 23.92 -1.79
CA THR A 56 -17.50 22.63 -1.52
C THR A 56 -16.82 21.49 -2.29
N SER A 57 -16.42 21.74 -3.55
CA SER A 57 -15.64 20.77 -4.34
C SER A 57 -14.26 20.53 -3.72
N HIS A 58 -13.55 21.60 -3.34
CA HIS A 58 -12.25 21.47 -2.68
C HIS A 58 -12.34 20.70 -1.36
N PHE A 59 -13.37 20.97 -0.54
CA PHE A 59 -13.60 20.25 0.72
C PHE A 59 -13.83 18.75 0.50
N LYS A 60 -14.55 18.35 -0.56
CA LYS A 60 -14.71 16.93 -0.92
C LYS A 60 -13.36 16.29 -1.24
N ASN A 61 -12.52 16.96 -2.02
CA ASN A 61 -11.18 16.46 -2.36
C ASN A 61 -10.31 16.32 -1.11
N VAL A 62 -10.29 17.33 -0.23
CA VAL A 62 -9.54 17.28 1.03
C VAL A 62 -10.02 16.14 1.93
N LYS A 63 -11.33 15.90 2.01
CA LYS A 63 -11.89 14.78 2.77
C LYS A 63 -11.45 13.43 2.19
N GLN A 64 -11.37 13.31 0.88
CA GLN A 64 -10.87 12.10 0.21
C GLN A 64 -9.38 11.86 0.50
N GLU A 65 -8.54 12.89 0.37
CA GLU A 65 -7.11 12.80 0.72
C GLU A 65 -6.88 12.45 2.19
N PHE A 66 -7.71 12.98 3.09
CA PHE A 66 -7.70 12.61 4.51
C PHE A 66 -8.01 11.12 4.73
N LEU A 67 -9.02 10.57 4.04
CA LEU A 67 -9.34 9.15 4.14
C LEU A 67 -8.23 8.26 3.58
N PHE A 68 -7.59 8.67 2.48
CA PHE A 68 -6.43 7.96 1.93
C PHE A 68 -5.23 7.97 2.88
N THR A 69 -4.89 9.13 3.44
CA THR A 69 -3.79 9.24 4.41
C THR A 69 -4.09 8.45 5.69
N GLN A 70 -5.33 8.49 6.19
CA GLN A 70 -5.75 7.67 7.34
C GLN A 70 -5.59 6.16 7.06
N SER A 71 -5.99 5.71 5.87
CA SER A 71 -5.85 4.31 5.46
C SER A 71 -4.38 3.89 5.37
N LEU A 72 -3.53 4.77 4.85
CA LEU A 72 -2.09 4.56 4.79
C LEU A 72 -1.45 4.49 6.18
N CYS A 73 -1.86 5.36 7.12
CA CYS A 73 -1.39 5.32 8.51
C CYS A 73 -1.75 3.99 9.19
N LYS A 74 -2.99 3.50 9.01
CA LYS A 74 -3.41 2.19 9.56
C LYS A 74 -2.62 1.03 8.97
N ALA A 75 -2.36 1.05 7.66
CA ALA A 75 -1.51 0.04 7.03
C ALA A 75 -0.08 0.07 7.63
N ARG A 76 0.45 1.27 7.88
CA ARG A 76 1.76 1.44 8.50
C ARG A 76 1.81 0.97 9.95
N GLU A 77 0.75 1.17 10.73
CA GLU A 77 0.61 0.62 12.09
C GLU A 77 0.65 -0.92 12.05
N HIS A 78 -0.10 -1.55 11.14
CA HIS A 78 -0.07 -3.01 10.99
C HIS A 78 1.29 -3.55 10.51
N GLU A 79 2.01 -2.81 9.68
CA GLU A 79 3.39 -3.16 9.31
C GLU A 79 4.32 -3.12 10.53
N ILE A 80 4.21 -2.10 11.38
CA ILE A 80 4.99 -1.98 12.62
C ILE A 80 4.67 -3.14 13.58
N GLU A 81 3.38 -3.44 13.80
CA GLU A 81 2.96 -4.59 14.62
C GLU A 81 3.54 -5.91 14.11
N SER A 82 3.58 -6.07 12.78
CA SER A 82 4.16 -7.26 12.13
C SER A 82 5.67 -7.33 12.31
N GLU A 83 6.38 -6.21 12.16
CA GLU A 83 7.83 -6.12 12.41
C GLU A 83 8.18 -6.39 13.88
N GLU A 84 7.39 -5.89 14.83
CA GLU A 84 7.56 -6.18 16.26
C GLU A 84 7.36 -7.67 16.57
N HIS A 85 6.34 -8.29 15.96
CA HIS A 85 6.14 -9.74 16.07
C HIS A 85 7.32 -10.55 15.50
N PHE A 86 7.85 -10.16 14.33
CA PHE A 86 9.04 -10.81 13.77
C PHE A 86 10.27 -10.64 14.66
N LYS A 87 10.47 -9.46 15.25
CA LYS A 87 11.54 -9.21 16.21
C LYS A 87 11.43 -10.13 17.43
N MET A 88 10.23 -10.29 18.00
CA MET A 88 10.02 -11.22 19.13
C MET A 88 10.35 -12.68 18.78
N ILE A 89 10.02 -13.12 17.55
CA ILE A 89 10.38 -14.47 17.08
C ILE A 89 11.91 -14.61 16.97
N ALA A 90 12.58 -13.63 16.36
CA ALA A 90 14.03 -13.64 16.22
C ALA A 90 14.74 -13.65 17.58
N GLU A 91 14.26 -12.87 18.55
CA GLU A 91 14.80 -12.86 19.92
C GLU A 91 14.61 -14.21 20.64
N ARG A 92 13.47 -14.89 20.43
CA ARG A 92 13.25 -16.25 20.95
C ARG A 92 14.20 -17.28 20.33
N GLU A 93 14.38 -17.26 19.02
CA GLU A 93 15.32 -18.17 18.36
C GLU A 93 16.76 -17.90 18.79
N LEU A 94 17.14 -16.63 18.96
CA LEU A 94 18.44 -16.25 19.50
C LEU A 94 18.62 -16.78 20.93
N GLY A 95 17.59 -16.71 21.78
CA GLY A 95 17.58 -17.31 23.11
C GLY A 95 17.79 -18.82 23.08
N ARG A 96 17.07 -19.53 22.21
CA ARG A 96 17.20 -20.99 22.03
C ARG A 96 18.61 -21.40 21.60
N VAL A 97 19.19 -20.68 20.63
CA VAL A 97 20.56 -20.94 20.15
C VAL A 97 21.59 -20.68 21.26
N LYS A 98 21.40 -19.64 22.08
CA LYS A 98 22.25 -19.39 23.25
C LYS A 98 22.19 -20.53 24.27
N GLU A 99 21.00 -21.05 24.57
CA GLU A 99 20.85 -22.19 25.47
C GLU A 99 21.47 -23.48 24.91
N GLU A 100 21.38 -23.71 23.59
CA GLU A 100 22.07 -24.82 22.92
C GLU A 100 23.59 -24.66 22.96
N MET A 101 24.12 -23.46 22.69
CA MET A 101 25.54 -23.15 22.84
C MET A 101 26.03 -23.45 24.26
N GLN A 102 25.30 -22.98 25.27
CA GLN A 102 25.68 -23.18 26.67
C GLN A 102 25.63 -24.66 27.08
N ARG A 103 24.67 -25.43 26.56
CA ARG A 103 24.64 -26.90 26.73
C ARG A 103 25.87 -27.57 26.12
N LEU A 104 26.23 -27.21 24.90
CA LEU A 104 27.42 -27.76 24.22
C LEU A 104 28.71 -27.36 24.94
N GLU A 105 28.82 -26.13 25.46
CA GLU A 105 29.95 -25.71 26.28
C GLU A 105 30.09 -26.56 27.55
N ASN A 106 28.98 -26.83 28.24
CA ASN A 106 28.97 -27.69 29.43
C ASN A 106 29.32 -29.17 29.10
N GLU A 107 28.94 -29.63 27.92
CA GLU A 107 29.30 -30.98 27.47
C GLU A 107 30.80 -31.08 27.15
N ILE A 108 31.36 -30.02 26.53
CA ILE A 108 32.81 -29.91 26.27
C ILE A 108 33.62 -29.87 27.57
N THR A 109 33.15 -29.16 28.61
CA THR A 109 33.84 -29.14 29.91
C THR A 109 33.80 -30.51 30.59
N SER A 110 32.66 -31.21 30.57
CA SER A 110 32.55 -32.58 31.09
C SER A 110 33.48 -33.56 30.36
N ILE A 111 33.63 -33.42 29.03
CA ILE A 111 34.56 -34.24 28.24
C ILE A 111 36.02 -33.94 28.62
N ARG A 112 36.37 -32.67 28.89
CA ARG A 112 37.72 -32.31 29.35
C ARG A 112 38.06 -32.90 30.71
N GLU A 113 37.12 -32.87 31.66
CA GLU A 113 37.31 -33.50 32.98
C GLU A 113 37.57 -35.00 32.84
N LYS A 114 36.73 -35.71 32.06
CA LYS A 114 36.93 -37.14 31.78
C LYS A 114 38.26 -37.44 31.10
N LYS A 115 38.76 -36.54 30.25
CA LYS A 115 40.07 -36.66 29.60
C LYS A 115 41.21 -36.47 30.61
N SER A 116 41.11 -35.47 31.48
CA SER A 116 42.06 -35.22 32.57
C SER A 116 42.20 -36.43 33.50
N ASP A 117 41.08 -37.03 33.91
CA ASP A 117 41.09 -38.23 34.76
C ASP A 117 41.78 -39.43 34.08
N LYS A 118 41.61 -39.56 32.75
CA LYS A 118 42.27 -40.60 31.94
C LYS A 118 43.78 -40.36 31.82
N GLU A 119 44.20 -39.12 31.63
CA GLU A 119 45.62 -38.74 31.56
C GLU A 119 46.32 -38.97 32.91
N ALA A 120 45.66 -38.67 34.03
CA ALA A 120 46.15 -38.98 35.36
C ALA A 120 46.35 -40.49 35.60
N LEU A 121 45.41 -41.32 35.12
CA LEU A 121 45.52 -42.78 35.20
C LEU A 121 46.69 -43.32 34.34
N THR A 122 46.99 -42.66 33.22
CA THR A 122 48.06 -43.04 32.30
C THR A 122 49.44 -42.72 32.89
N LEU A 123 49.58 -41.57 33.54
CA LEU A 123 50.80 -41.18 34.27
C LEU A 123 51.10 -42.12 35.45
N GLN A 124 50.06 -42.67 36.09
CA GLN A 124 50.23 -43.66 37.16
C GLN A 124 50.77 -45.00 36.63
N LEU A 125 50.38 -45.40 35.42
CA LEU A 125 50.92 -46.61 34.75
C LEU A 125 52.37 -46.44 34.30
N GLU A 126 52.74 -45.28 33.74
CA GLU A 126 54.12 -45.00 33.34
C GLU A 126 55.08 -45.00 34.54
N ARG A 127 54.65 -44.48 35.69
CA ARG A 127 55.46 -44.45 36.92
C ARG A 127 55.80 -45.86 37.43
N LEU A 128 54.83 -46.77 37.43
CA LEU A 128 55.04 -48.18 37.81
C LEU A 128 55.96 -48.91 36.84
N THR A 129 55.95 -48.53 35.56
CA THR A 129 56.78 -49.14 34.52
C THR A 129 58.27 -48.75 34.65
N VAL A 130 58.56 -47.52 35.08
CA VAL A 130 59.94 -47.05 35.34
C VAL A 130 60.54 -47.69 36.60
N GLU A 131 59.73 -47.90 37.63
CA GLU A 131 60.15 -48.52 38.89
C GLU A 131 60.55 -50.01 38.71
N CYS A 132 59.86 -50.74 37.81
CA CYS A 132 60.25 -52.09 37.39
C CYS A 132 61.60 -52.13 36.65
N ASN A 133 61.92 -51.12 35.84
CA ASN A 133 63.17 -51.07 35.06
C ASN A 133 64.40 -50.70 35.91
N GLN A 134 64.22 -49.94 36.99
CA GLN A 134 65.30 -49.59 37.92
C GLN A 134 65.72 -50.75 38.83
N ARG A 135 64.80 -51.65 39.20
CA ARG A 135 65.15 -52.88 39.94
C ARG A 135 66.00 -53.87 39.13
N ARG A 136 65.96 -53.82 37.79
CA ARG A 136 66.75 -54.69 36.91
C ARG A 136 68.22 -54.26 36.76
N LYS A 137 68.55 -52.98 37.00
CA LYS A 137 69.92 -52.46 36.91
C LYS A 137 70.75 -52.64 38.18
N VAL A 138 70.12 -52.94 39.32
CA VAL A 138 70.81 -53.11 40.61
C VAL A 138 71.41 -54.52 40.76
N LEU A 139 70.92 -55.52 40.02
CA LEU A 139 71.44 -56.89 40.08
C LEU A 139 72.71 -57.16 39.25
N ASP A 140 73.01 -56.33 38.24
CA ASP A 140 74.14 -56.58 37.32
C ASP A 140 75.49 -56.03 37.84
N ASN A 141 75.51 -55.28 38.96
CA ASN A 141 76.69 -54.57 39.44
C ASN A 141 77.38 -55.21 40.67
N GLU A 142 76.93 -56.36 41.17
CA GLU A 142 77.48 -56.99 42.39
C GLU A 142 78.41 -58.20 42.15
N LEU A 143 78.72 -58.58 40.90
CA LEU A 143 79.50 -59.80 40.60
C LEU A 143 80.98 -59.59 40.23
N THR A 144 81.47 -58.35 40.10
CA THR A 144 82.86 -58.12 39.64
C THR A 144 83.57 -57.07 40.49
N GLU A 145 84.17 -57.50 41.59
CA GLU A 145 85.49 -57.06 42.10
C GLU A 145 85.65 -57.35 43.61
N THR A 146 85.98 -58.59 43.97
CA THR A 146 86.73 -58.89 45.20
C THR A 146 87.58 -60.16 45.00
N LEU A 147 88.92 -60.01 44.93
CA LEU A 147 89.98 -60.90 45.48
C LEU A 147 91.33 -60.77 44.73
N SER A 148 92.35 -60.17 45.37
CA SER A 148 93.56 -60.89 45.83
C SER A 148 94.66 -59.95 46.35
N ALA A 149 94.97 -60.08 47.66
CA ALA A 149 96.12 -59.56 48.42
C ALA A 149 97.45 -60.25 48.00
N GLN A 150 98.71 -59.92 48.35
CA GLN A 150 99.35 -59.26 49.50
C GLN A 150 100.89 -59.16 49.19
N ALA A 151 101.63 -58.24 49.82
CA ALA A 151 103.10 -58.24 50.08
C ALA A 151 104.07 -57.36 49.21
N LEU A 152 104.18 -56.10 49.63
CA LEU A 152 105.41 -55.28 49.66
C LEU A 152 106.58 -56.03 50.34
N ALA A 153 107.66 -56.43 49.64
CA ALA A 153 109.01 -56.58 50.26
C ALA A 153 110.14 -57.13 49.36
N LYS A 154 109.89 -57.75 48.20
CA LYS A 154 110.97 -58.32 47.35
C LYS A 154 111.59 -57.35 46.33
N ILE A 155 111.49 -56.04 46.57
CA ILE A 155 112.16 -54.96 45.79
C ILE A 155 113.71 -54.97 45.98
N LYS A 156 114.25 -55.80 46.87
CA LYS A 156 115.68 -55.96 47.18
C LYS A 156 116.65 -56.34 46.05
N GLN A 157 116.30 -57.44 45.37
CA GLN A 157 117.29 -58.42 44.88
C GLN A 157 117.23 -58.65 43.36
N GLU A 158 116.08 -58.43 42.72
CA GLU A 158 115.91 -58.58 41.27
C GLU A 158 116.53 -57.45 40.43
N ILE A 159 116.93 -56.32 41.03
CA ILE A 159 117.56 -55.20 40.29
C ILE A 159 118.84 -55.66 39.57
N ARG A 160 119.56 -56.66 40.09
CA ARG A 160 120.76 -57.22 39.45
C ARG A 160 120.45 -58.23 38.34
N GLU A 161 119.26 -58.81 38.30
CA GLU A 161 118.80 -59.65 37.19
C GLU A 161 118.20 -58.81 36.07
N LYS A 162 117.61 -57.64 36.40
CA LYS A 162 117.05 -56.70 35.42
C LYS A 162 118.09 -55.99 34.54
N GLU A 163 119.37 -55.89 34.93
CA GLU A 163 120.43 -55.40 34.03
C GLU A 163 120.70 -56.35 32.84
N ASN A 164 120.55 -57.66 33.04
CA ASN A 164 120.66 -58.63 31.94
C ASN A 164 119.40 -58.62 31.07
N LEU A 165 118.24 -58.34 31.64
CA LEU A 165 116.98 -58.13 30.91
C LEU A 165 116.98 -56.84 30.06
N VAL A 166 117.75 -55.81 30.45
CA VAL A 166 117.91 -54.57 29.66
C VAL A 166 118.61 -54.83 28.33
N LYS A 167 119.56 -55.78 28.28
CA LYS A 167 120.20 -56.19 27.01
C LYS A 167 119.26 -56.94 26.07
N GLU A 168 118.27 -57.67 26.60
CA GLU A 168 117.18 -58.27 25.81
C GLU A 168 116.12 -57.24 25.40
N LYS A 169 115.82 -56.26 26.26
CA LYS A 169 114.93 -55.13 25.95
C LYS A 169 115.47 -54.23 24.83
N ILE A 170 116.79 -54.10 24.66
CA ILE A 170 117.40 -53.39 23.52
C ILE A 170 117.13 -54.12 22.21
N LYS A 171 117.23 -55.46 22.17
CA LYS A 171 116.84 -56.26 21.00
C LYS A 171 115.32 -56.22 20.72
N PHE A 172 114.50 -56.15 21.77
CA PHE A 172 113.05 -55.94 21.64
C PHE A 172 112.71 -54.53 21.10
N LEU A 173 113.48 -53.50 21.48
CA LEU A 173 113.36 -52.15 20.93
C LEU A 173 113.73 -52.11 19.44
N GLU A 174 114.77 -52.83 19.01
CA GLU A 174 115.09 -52.97 17.57
C GLU A 174 113.96 -53.67 16.80
N SER A 175 113.31 -54.67 17.40
CA SER A 175 112.11 -55.33 16.85
C SER A 175 110.90 -54.40 16.79
N GLU A 176 110.66 -53.58 17.82
CA GLU A 176 109.56 -52.60 17.85
C GLU A 176 109.80 -51.40 16.92
N ILE A 177 111.06 -51.01 16.69
CA ILE A 177 111.42 -50.04 15.64
C ILE A 177 111.11 -50.64 14.26
N GLY A 178 111.39 -51.93 14.05
CA GLY A 178 110.96 -52.67 12.86
C GLY A 178 109.44 -52.65 12.66
N ASN A 179 108.67 -52.94 13.72
CA ASN A 179 107.20 -52.86 13.70
C ASN A 179 106.71 -51.44 13.41
N ASN A 180 107.33 -50.41 13.98
CA ASN A 180 107.00 -49.02 13.66
C ASN A 180 107.27 -48.69 12.20
N THR A 181 108.35 -49.18 11.58
CA THR A 181 108.56 -49.00 10.13
C THR A 181 107.52 -49.74 9.27
N GLU A 182 106.98 -50.86 9.74
CA GLU A 182 105.87 -51.55 9.08
C GLU A 182 104.53 -50.82 9.25
N TYR A 183 104.27 -50.24 10.42
CA TYR A 183 103.11 -49.38 10.63
C TYR A 183 103.21 -48.08 9.85
N GLU A 184 104.38 -47.46 9.72
CA GLU A 184 104.60 -46.32 8.82
C GLU A 184 104.36 -46.69 7.35
N LYS A 185 104.75 -47.90 6.93
CA LYS A 185 104.39 -48.42 5.59
C LYS A 185 102.88 -48.63 5.44
N LYS A 186 102.19 -49.18 6.45
CA LYS A 186 100.72 -49.34 6.44
C LYS A 186 99.99 -47.99 6.45
N ILE A 187 100.50 -47.01 7.19
CA ILE A 187 100.00 -45.63 7.19
C ILE A 187 100.23 -45.00 5.81
N SER A 188 101.40 -45.19 5.19
CA SER A 188 101.67 -44.71 3.83
C SER A 188 100.78 -45.39 2.76
N VAL A 189 100.37 -46.64 2.97
CA VAL A 189 99.39 -47.32 2.12
C VAL A 189 97.98 -46.78 2.36
N ALA A 190 97.57 -46.60 3.62
CA ALA A 190 96.28 -46.00 3.97
C ALA A 190 96.19 -44.54 3.48
N ASP A 191 97.28 -43.77 3.54
CA ASP A 191 97.34 -42.41 3.00
C ASP A 191 97.22 -42.40 1.48
N ARG A 192 97.80 -43.39 0.78
CA ARG A 192 97.58 -43.58 -0.66
C ARG A 192 96.13 -43.97 -0.97
N GLU A 193 95.49 -44.79 -0.14
CA GLU A 193 94.07 -45.13 -0.28
C GLU A 193 93.16 -43.93 -0.01
N VAL A 194 93.46 -43.12 1.00
CA VAL A 194 92.75 -41.86 1.28
C VAL A 194 92.94 -40.86 0.15
N LEU A 195 94.15 -40.76 -0.42
CA LEU A 195 94.40 -39.93 -1.60
C LEU A 195 93.58 -40.43 -2.81
N LYS A 196 93.48 -41.75 -2.99
CA LYS A 196 92.68 -42.37 -4.04
C LYS A 196 91.18 -42.10 -3.86
N CYS A 197 90.64 -42.30 -2.67
CA CYS A 197 89.26 -41.93 -2.32
C CYS A 197 89.00 -40.44 -2.50
N ARG A 198 89.98 -39.57 -2.21
CA ARG A 198 89.88 -38.12 -2.43
C ARG A 198 89.85 -37.76 -3.92
N THR A 199 90.66 -38.42 -4.74
CA THR A 199 90.63 -38.26 -6.20
C THR A 199 89.34 -38.83 -6.81
N GLU A 200 88.81 -39.93 -6.27
CA GLU A 200 87.53 -40.51 -6.67
C GLU A 200 86.36 -39.59 -6.27
N TYR A 201 86.40 -39.01 -5.07
CA TYR A 201 85.43 -38.00 -4.65
C TYR A 201 85.47 -36.76 -5.54
N GLN A 202 86.65 -36.24 -5.87
CA GLN A 202 86.80 -35.13 -6.82
C GLN A 202 86.27 -35.51 -8.21
N CYS A 203 86.52 -36.73 -8.68
CA CYS A 203 85.96 -37.24 -9.92
C CYS A 203 84.42 -37.34 -9.86
N HIS A 204 83.85 -37.85 -8.76
CA HIS A 204 82.40 -37.87 -8.54
C HIS A 204 81.80 -36.48 -8.45
N GLU A 205 82.50 -35.52 -7.85
CA GLU A 205 82.08 -34.13 -7.77
C GLU A 205 82.10 -33.47 -9.16
N THR A 206 83.12 -33.72 -9.98
CA THR A 206 83.13 -33.26 -11.38
C THR A 206 82.00 -33.90 -12.21
N LYS A 207 81.67 -35.17 -11.98
CA LYS A 207 80.52 -35.84 -12.61
C LYS A 207 79.18 -35.25 -12.13
N ARG A 208 79.08 -34.90 -10.85
CA ARG A 208 77.90 -34.23 -10.27
C ARG A 208 77.70 -32.85 -10.89
N ILE A 209 78.79 -32.10 -11.10
CA ILE A 209 78.77 -30.80 -11.78
C ILE A 209 78.34 -30.96 -13.24
N GLN A 210 78.90 -31.93 -13.97
CA GLN A 210 78.48 -32.24 -15.35
C GLN A 210 77.00 -32.61 -15.44
N LEU A 211 76.50 -33.48 -14.55
CA LEU A 211 75.08 -33.85 -14.51
C LEU A 211 74.17 -32.67 -14.13
N LYS A 212 74.66 -31.73 -13.31
CA LYS A 212 73.95 -30.50 -12.99
C LYS A 212 73.89 -29.58 -14.20
N ASP A 213 74.98 -29.43 -14.94
CA ASP A 213 75.01 -28.64 -16.17
C ASP A 213 74.12 -29.29 -17.27
N GLU A 214 74.06 -30.61 -17.35
CA GLU A 214 73.12 -31.36 -18.19
C GLU A 214 71.66 -31.15 -17.77
N LEU A 215 71.38 -31.11 -16.47
CA LEU A 215 70.04 -30.84 -15.96
C LEU A 215 69.61 -29.39 -16.21
N ASP A 216 70.53 -28.43 -16.08
CA ASP A 216 70.28 -27.02 -16.33
C ASP A 216 70.11 -26.74 -17.85
N THR A 217 70.85 -27.44 -18.71
CA THR A 217 70.64 -27.40 -20.17
C THR A 217 69.31 -28.05 -20.58
N LEU A 218 68.92 -29.18 -19.98
CA LEU A 218 67.60 -29.78 -20.18
C LEU A 218 66.48 -28.88 -19.67
N LYS A 219 66.65 -28.22 -18.52
CA LYS A 219 65.70 -27.26 -17.96
C LYS A 219 65.56 -26.03 -18.87
N ALA A 220 66.66 -25.53 -19.43
CA ALA A 220 66.63 -24.47 -20.43
C ALA A 220 65.89 -24.92 -21.71
N THR A 221 66.07 -26.17 -22.14
CA THR A 221 65.39 -26.75 -23.31
C THR A 221 63.89 -26.92 -23.07
N VAL A 222 63.48 -27.33 -21.87
CA VAL A 222 62.08 -27.43 -21.45
C VAL A 222 61.44 -26.04 -21.34
N ASN A 223 62.15 -25.06 -20.77
CA ASN A 223 61.67 -23.69 -20.70
C ASN A 223 61.52 -23.06 -22.09
N ARG A 224 62.45 -23.35 -23.01
CA ARG A 224 62.35 -22.92 -24.41
C ARG A 224 61.16 -23.59 -25.12
N SER A 225 60.98 -24.89 -24.92
CA SER A 225 59.83 -25.63 -25.45
C SER A 225 58.48 -25.14 -24.88
N SER A 226 58.46 -24.77 -23.60
CA SER A 226 57.29 -24.15 -22.95
C SER A 226 56.98 -22.77 -23.54
N SER A 227 58.02 -21.95 -23.75
CA SER A 227 57.89 -20.64 -24.39
C SER A 227 57.44 -20.73 -25.85
N ASP A 228 57.96 -21.71 -26.61
CA ASP A 228 57.53 -22.01 -27.98
C ASP A 228 56.06 -22.50 -28.02
N LEU A 229 55.63 -23.28 -27.01
CA LEU A 229 54.24 -23.73 -26.88
C LEU A 229 53.30 -22.57 -26.53
N GLU A 230 53.74 -21.61 -25.71
CA GLU A 230 53.01 -20.35 -25.46
C GLU A 230 52.94 -19.46 -26.71
N ALA A 231 54.02 -19.39 -27.50
CA ALA A 231 54.03 -18.69 -28.79
C ALA A 231 53.07 -19.33 -29.79
N LEU A 232 53.03 -20.67 -29.87
CA LEU A 232 52.06 -21.40 -30.68
C LEU A 232 50.62 -21.18 -30.19
N ARG A 233 50.38 -21.12 -28.87
CA ARG A 233 49.05 -20.77 -28.33
C ARG A 233 48.61 -19.35 -28.70
N LYS A 234 49.53 -18.38 -28.75
CA LYS A 234 49.26 -17.02 -29.25
C LYS A 234 48.99 -17.01 -30.76
N ASN A 235 49.68 -17.84 -31.54
CA ASN A 235 49.38 -17.98 -32.97
C ASN A 235 48.02 -18.65 -33.20
N ILE A 236 47.65 -19.64 -32.39
CA ILE A 236 46.33 -20.28 -32.42
C ILE A 236 45.22 -19.30 -32.03
N SER A 237 45.44 -18.40 -31.05
CA SER A 237 44.45 -17.37 -30.71
C SER A 237 44.28 -16.34 -31.83
N LYS A 238 45.37 -15.99 -32.53
CA LYS A 238 45.34 -15.13 -33.71
C LYS A 238 44.58 -15.78 -34.88
N ILE A 239 44.88 -17.04 -35.21
CA ILE A 239 44.14 -17.80 -36.24
C ILE A 239 42.66 -17.96 -35.86
N LYS A 240 42.33 -18.19 -34.57
CA LYS A 240 40.93 -18.21 -34.12
C LYS A 240 40.23 -16.87 -34.31
N LYS A 241 40.93 -15.76 -34.10
CA LYS A 241 40.40 -14.42 -34.36
C LYS A 241 40.18 -14.20 -35.86
N ASP A 242 41.13 -14.58 -36.70
CA ASP A 242 41.03 -14.47 -38.16
C ASP A 242 39.90 -15.35 -38.72
N ILE A 243 39.72 -16.57 -38.19
CA ILE A 243 38.57 -17.44 -38.51
C ILE A 243 37.26 -16.76 -38.11
N ASN A 244 37.21 -16.09 -36.96
CA ASN A 244 36.00 -15.39 -36.51
C ASN A 244 35.70 -14.15 -37.38
N GLU A 245 36.73 -13.46 -37.85
CA GLU A 245 36.57 -12.35 -38.79
C GLU A 245 36.09 -12.84 -40.16
N GLU A 246 36.61 -13.95 -40.67
CA GLU A 246 36.12 -14.57 -41.91
C GLU A 246 34.71 -15.16 -41.80
N THR A 247 34.33 -15.75 -40.66
CA THR A 247 32.94 -16.20 -40.44
C THR A 247 31.97 -15.02 -40.40
N THR A 248 32.37 -13.87 -39.85
CA THR A 248 31.54 -12.65 -39.91
C THR A 248 31.44 -12.07 -41.32
N ARG A 249 32.50 -12.14 -42.14
CA ARG A 249 32.45 -11.76 -43.57
C ARG A 249 31.53 -12.68 -44.36
N LEU A 250 31.62 -13.99 -44.13
CA LEU A 250 30.74 -14.98 -44.76
C LEU A 250 29.27 -14.77 -44.37
N HIS A 251 29.00 -14.41 -43.12
CA HIS A 251 27.65 -14.06 -42.67
C HIS A 251 27.10 -12.80 -43.36
N LYS A 252 27.93 -11.77 -43.60
CA LYS A 252 27.54 -10.57 -44.34
C LYS A 252 27.20 -10.87 -45.81
N ILE A 253 27.99 -11.71 -46.49
CA ILE A 253 27.71 -12.15 -47.86
C ILE A 253 26.44 -13.01 -47.93
N LYS A 254 26.18 -13.83 -46.91
CA LYS A 254 24.96 -14.65 -46.79
C LYS A 254 23.72 -13.77 -46.61
N ASN A 255 23.81 -12.71 -45.80
CA ASN A 255 22.73 -11.74 -45.61
C ASN A 255 22.44 -10.94 -46.90
N HIS A 256 23.46 -10.59 -47.67
CA HIS A 256 23.29 -9.93 -48.96
C HIS A 256 22.55 -10.81 -49.98
N ASN A 257 22.90 -12.10 -50.06
CA ASN A 257 22.19 -13.08 -50.89
C ASN A 257 20.72 -13.29 -50.46
N GLN A 258 20.44 -13.16 -49.16
CA GLN A 258 19.07 -13.30 -48.62
C GLN A 258 18.18 -12.10 -48.98
N ILE A 259 18.75 -10.89 -49.08
CA ILE A 259 18.04 -9.67 -49.52
C ILE A 259 17.67 -9.75 -51.00
N VAL A 260 18.56 -10.27 -51.86
CA VAL A 260 18.28 -10.48 -53.29
C VAL A 260 17.15 -11.51 -53.49
N ARG A 261 17.10 -12.56 -52.66
CA ARG A 261 15.98 -13.53 -52.66
C ARG A 261 14.66 -12.95 -52.14
N LYS A 262 14.69 -12.00 -51.20
CA LYS A 262 13.48 -11.30 -50.73
C LYS A 262 12.87 -10.38 -51.80
N LYS A 263 13.70 -9.71 -52.62
CA LYS A 263 13.22 -8.89 -53.75
C LYS A 263 12.52 -9.71 -54.85
N LEU A 264 12.93 -10.97 -55.04
CA LEU A 264 12.30 -11.89 -55.99
C LEU A 264 10.94 -12.41 -55.50
N LYS A 265 10.73 -12.48 -54.17
CA LYS A 265 9.45 -12.84 -53.52
C LYS A 265 8.41 -11.70 -53.49
N GLN A 266 8.83 -10.44 -53.45
CA GLN A 266 7.90 -9.29 -53.51
C GLN A 266 7.13 -9.18 -54.84
N ILE A 267 7.64 -9.79 -55.92
CA ILE A 267 6.95 -9.83 -57.23
C ILE A 267 5.77 -10.83 -57.22
N THR A 268 5.79 -11.83 -56.34
CA THR A 268 4.74 -12.86 -56.23
C THR A 268 3.59 -12.50 -55.27
N GLU A 269 3.71 -11.41 -54.51
CA GLU A 269 2.78 -11.01 -53.43
C GLU A 269 1.65 -10.04 -53.85
N LYS A 270 1.48 -9.71 -55.14
CA LYS A 270 0.39 -8.80 -55.59
C LYS A 270 -1.04 -9.40 -55.57
N THR A 271 -1.26 -10.55 -54.93
CA THR A 271 -2.53 -11.31 -55.04
C THR A 271 -3.29 -11.56 -53.73
N THR A 272 -2.84 -11.06 -52.56
CA THR A 272 -3.38 -11.50 -51.24
C THR A 272 -3.62 -10.35 -50.24
N SER A 273 -4.78 -9.68 -50.30
CA SER A 273 -5.12 -8.57 -49.37
C SER A 273 -5.94 -8.98 -48.13
N VAL A 274 -6.34 -10.24 -48.00
CA VAL A 274 -7.19 -10.72 -46.86
C VAL A 274 -6.49 -11.76 -45.98
N GLU A 275 -5.51 -12.52 -46.50
CA GLU A 275 -4.67 -13.43 -45.70
C GLU A 275 -3.67 -12.68 -44.79
N GLU A 276 -3.29 -11.44 -45.12
CA GLU A 276 -2.29 -10.64 -44.38
C GLU A 276 -2.70 -10.29 -42.94
N LYS A 277 -4.01 -10.23 -42.63
CA LYS A 277 -4.48 -10.00 -41.26
C LYS A 277 -4.43 -11.26 -40.39
N ALA A 278 -4.61 -12.43 -41.00
CA ALA A 278 -4.53 -13.71 -40.30
C ALA A 278 -3.07 -14.12 -40.07
N THR A 279 -2.18 -13.91 -41.05
CA THR A 279 -0.75 -14.17 -40.90
C THR A 279 -0.09 -13.25 -39.88
N ASN A 280 -0.49 -11.97 -39.78
CA ASN A 280 0.07 -11.05 -38.77
C ASN A 280 -0.25 -11.49 -37.33
N LEU A 281 -1.46 -12.01 -37.07
CA LEU A 281 -1.81 -12.53 -35.74
C LEU A 281 -1.06 -13.83 -35.44
N GLU A 282 -0.88 -14.68 -36.44
CA GLU A 282 -0.15 -15.95 -36.30
C GLU A 282 1.37 -15.76 -36.18
N ASP A 283 1.93 -14.72 -36.80
CA ASP A 283 3.33 -14.33 -36.65
C ASP A 283 3.61 -13.69 -35.29
N MET A 284 2.69 -12.87 -34.74
CA MET A 284 2.81 -12.39 -33.36
C MET A 284 2.75 -13.54 -32.35
N LEU A 285 1.86 -14.52 -32.56
CA LEU A 285 1.74 -15.68 -31.67
C LEU A 285 3.00 -16.56 -31.72
N LYS A 286 3.59 -16.76 -32.91
CA LYS A 286 4.89 -17.45 -33.06
C LYS A 286 6.06 -16.68 -32.46
N GLU A 287 6.03 -15.35 -32.49
CA GLU A 287 7.05 -14.50 -31.88
C GLU A 287 7.00 -14.58 -30.35
N GLU A 288 5.80 -14.56 -29.76
CA GLU A 288 5.60 -14.79 -28.33
C GLU A 288 5.97 -16.22 -27.91
N GLU A 289 5.59 -17.25 -28.67
CA GLU A 289 5.99 -18.64 -28.41
C GLU A 289 7.51 -18.85 -28.47
N ARG A 290 8.19 -18.14 -29.38
CA ARG A 290 9.65 -18.14 -29.45
C ARG A 290 10.26 -17.41 -28.25
N GLY A 291 9.67 -16.30 -27.81
CA GLY A 291 10.08 -15.59 -26.59
C GLY A 291 9.98 -16.49 -25.35
N VAL A 292 8.89 -17.24 -25.21
CA VAL A 292 8.71 -18.21 -24.11
C VAL A 292 9.77 -19.31 -24.16
N LYS A 293 10.07 -19.87 -25.34
CA LYS A 293 11.11 -20.90 -25.50
C LYS A 293 12.51 -20.37 -25.19
N GLU A 294 12.82 -19.15 -25.59
CA GLU A 294 14.11 -18.51 -25.27
C GLU A 294 14.26 -18.26 -23.76
N LEU A 295 13.18 -17.81 -23.09
CA LEU A 295 13.14 -17.67 -21.63
C LEU A 295 13.29 -19.01 -20.91
N GLU A 296 12.68 -20.08 -21.42
CA GLU A 296 12.81 -21.43 -20.87
C GLU A 296 14.24 -21.97 -21.01
N VAL A 297 14.91 -21.71 -22.14
CA VAL A 297 16.33 -22.03 -22.32
C VAL A 297 17.21 -21.22 -21.37
N GLN A 298 16.97 -19.92 -21.21
CA GLN A 298 17.71 -19.11 -20.23
C GLN A 298 17.48 -19.58 -18.80
N LEU A 299 16.24 -19.95 -18.44
CA LEU A 299 15.91 -20.49 -17.13
C LEU A 299 16.64 -21.81 -16.86
N ASN A 300 16.76 -22.69 -17.86
CA ASN A 300 17.52 -23.93 -17.73
C ASN A 300 19.02 -23.68 -17.59
N ILE A 301 19.59 -22.73 -18.32
CA ILE A 301 21.00 -22.32 -18.15
C ILE A 301 21.23 -21.78 -16.72
N VAL A 302 20.32 -20.95 -16.20
CA VAL A 302 20.43 -20.41 -14.84
C VAL A 302 20.27 -21.51 -13.79
N LYS A 303 19.35 -22.47 -13.98
CA LYS A 303 19.19 -23.64 -13.11
C LYS A 303 20.45 -24.51 -13.09
N ASP A 304 21.09 -24.75 -14.24
CA ASP A 304 22.34 -25.51 -14.33
C ASP A 304 23.51 -24.79 -13.65
N VAL A 305 23.61 -23.46 -13.83
CA VAL A 305 24.61 -22.65 -13.14
C VAL A 305 24.37 -22.68 -11.63
N LEU A 306 23.12 -22.55 -11.18
CA LEU A 306 22.75 -22.62 -9.77
C LEU A 306 23.11 -23.99 -9.19
N PHE A 307 22.77 -25.09 -9.87
CA PHE A 307 23.12 -26.44 -9.45
C PHE A 307 24.64 -26.63 -9.31
N LYS A 308 25.42 -26.19 -10.30
CA LYS A 308 26.89 -26.22 -10.25
C LYS A 308 27.44 -25.36 -9.11
N LYS A 309 26.87 -24.19 -8.85
CA LYS A 309 27.31 -23.31 -7.75
C LYS A 309 26.97 -23.88 -6.38
N VAL A 310 25.80 -24.51 -6.23
CA VAL A 310 25.42 -25.24 -5.00
C VAL A 310 26.35 -26.43 -4.77
N GLN A 311 26.70 -27.18 -5.81
CA GLN A 311 27.65 -28.29 -5.71
C GLN A 311 29.05 -27.79 -5.30
N VAL A 312 29.54 -26.70 -5.91
CA VAL A 312 30.83 -26.10 -5.52
C VAL A 312 30.79 -25.60 -4.08
N LEU A 313 29.71 -24.92 -3.66
CA LEU A 313 29.51 -24.48 -2.28
C LEU A 313 29.55 -25.67 -1.31
N GLN A 314 28.92 -26.79 -1.66
CA GLN A 314 28.96 -28.00 -0.85
C GLN A 314 30.38 -28.58 -0.75
N THR A 315 31.15 -28.58 -1.84
CA THR A 315 32.55 -29.04 -1.80
C THR A 315 33.44 -28.11 -0.97
N GLU A 316 33.26 -26.80 -1.07
CA GLU A 316 34.04 -25.83 -0.30
C GLU A 316 33.66 -25.84 1.19
N THR A 317 32.38 -26.01 1.52
CA THR A 317 31.96 -26.19 2.94
C THR A 317 32.47 -27.50 3.55
N MET A 318 32.61 -28.57 2.75
CA MET A 318 33.28 -29.80 3.21
C MET A 318 34.78 -29.59 3.44
N LYS A 319 35.47 -28.87 2.54
CA LYS A 319 36.88 -28.51 2.71
C LYS A 319 37.10 -27.59 3.91
N GLU A 320 36.22 -26.62 4.12
CA GLU A 320 36.23 -25.74 5.28
C GLU A 320 36.11 -26.55 6.57
N LYS A 321 35.15 -27.47 6.66
CA LYS A 321 35.02 -28.37 7.83
C LYS A 321 36.25 -29.23 8.05
N ALA A 322 36.88 -29.74 6.99
CA ALA A 322 38.12 -30.50 7.08
C ALA A 322 39.28 -29.64 7.61
N VAL A 323 39.46 -28.43 7.05
CA VAL A 323 40.50 -27.49 7.49
C VAL A 323 40.24 -27.01 8.92
N VAL A 324 38.99 -26.77 9.32
CA VAL A 324 38.64 -26.44 10.72
C VAL A 324 38.99 -27.59 11.65
N SER A 325 38.70 -28.82 11.25
CA SER A 325 39.07 -30.02 12.01
C SER A 325 40.61 -30.19 12.10
N GLU A 326 41.35 -29.89 11.04
CA GLU A 326 42.82 -29.84 11.04
C GLU A 326 43.36 -28.70 11.92
N ILE A 327 42.73 -27.53 11.90
CA ILE A 327 43.08 -26.39 12.78
C ILE A 327 42.81 -26.75 14.24
N GLU A 328 41.72 -27.44 14.56
CA GLU A 328 41.42 -27.89 15.92
C GLU A 328 42.36 -29.01 16.37
N GLY A 329 42.72 -29.92 15.47
CA GLY A 329 43.75 -30.94 15.69
C GLY A 329 45.11 -30.32 15.95
N THR A 330 45.56 -29.41 15.10
CA THR A 330 46.84 -28.68 15.27
C THR A 330 46.82 -27.77 16.49
N ARG A 331 45.71 -27.11 16.83
CA ARG A 331 45.56 -26.34 18.08
C ARG A 331 45.63 -27.24 19.31
N SER A 332 45.09 -28.45 19.25
CA SER A 332 45.18 -29.41 20.34
C SER A 332 46.59 -29.94 20.49
N SER A 333 47.27 -30.24 19.37
CA SER A 333 48.69 -30.57 19.34
C SER A 333 49.57 -29.42 19.82
N LEU A 334 49.24 -28.18 19.48
CA LEU A 334 49.96 -26.99 19.92
C LEU A 334 49.73 -26.76 21.43
N LYS A 335 48.52 -26.96 21.95
CA LYS A 335 48.27 -26.93 23.41
C LYS A 335 49.03 -28.04 24.14
N HIS A 336 49.07 -29.24 23.59
CA HIS A 336 49.84 -30.35 24.15
C HIS A 336 51.35 -30.05 24.10
N LEU A 337 51.85 -29.58 22.97
CA LEU A 337 53.24 -29.20 22.77
C LEU A 337 53.62 -28.00 23.63
N ASN A 338 52.71 -27.05 23.86
CA ASN A 338 52.93 -25.90 24.73
C ASN A 338 52.87 -26.30 26.21
N HIS A 339 52.04 -27.29 26.58
CA HIS A 339 52.08 -27.87 27.92
C HIS A 339 53.37 -28.66 28.14
N GLN A 340 53.83 -29.42 27.13
CA GLN A 340 55.15 -30.04 27.14
C GLN A 340 56.26 -28.99 27.17
N LEU A 341 56.12 -27.88 26.45
CA LEU A 341 57.07 -26.78 26.46
C LEU A 341 57.10 -26.11 27.83
N HIS A 342 55.97 -25.90 28.50
CA HIS A 342 55.95 -25.40 29.88
C HIS A 342 56.54 -26.41 30.88
N LYS A 343 56.30 -27.70 30.69
CA LYS A 343 56.90 -28.75 31.52
C LYS A 343 58.41 -28.80 31.31
N LEU A 344 58.84 -28.73 30.05
CA LEU A 344 60.24 -28.64 29.66
C LEU A 344 60.85 -27.32 30.13
N ASP A 345 60.14 -26.20 30.10
CA ASP A 345 60.60 -24.90 30.59
C ASP A 345 60.80 -24.96 32.11
N PHE A 346 59.88 -25.60 32.83
CA PHE A 346 60.00 -25.84 34.26
C PHE A 346 61.16 -26.81 34.58
N GLU A 347 61.30 -27.89 33.80
CA GLU A 347 62.44 -28.79 33.88
C GLU A 347 63.74 -28.10 33.48
N THR A 348 63.74 -27.15 32.53
CA THR A 348 64.90 -26.33 32.16
C THR A 348 65.18 -25.26 33.19
N LEU A 349 64.21 -24.78 33.97
CA LEU A 349 64.42 -23.89 35.11
C LEU A 349 65.06 -24.65 36.27
N GLN A 350 64.59 -25.87 36.55
CA GLN A 350 65.23 -26.77 37.52
C GLN A 350 66.61 -27.22 37.03
N GLN A 351 66.73 -27.56 35.75
CA GLN A 351 68.01 -27.88 35.13
C GLN A 351 68.88 -26.63 34.98
N GLN A 352 68.35 -25.41 34.90
CA GLN A 352 69.12 -24.16 34.97
C GLN A 352 69.61 -23.93 36.38
N GLU A 353 68.86 -24.27 37.43
CA GLU A 353 69.35 -24.22 38.81
C GLU A 353 70.45 -25.26 39.05
N ILE A 354 70.25 -26.48 38.53
CA ILE A 354 71.26 -27.55 38.56
C ILE A 354 72.44 -27.19 37.64
N MET A 355 72.21 -26.59 36.48
CA MET A 355 73.23 -26.06 35.57
C MET A 355 73.86 -24.81 36.14
N TYR A 356 73.26 -23.98 36.97
CA TYR A 356 73.97 -22.86 37.59
C TYR A 356 74.93 -23.41 38.64
N ASN A 357 74.53 -24.46 39.35
CA ASN A 357 75.39 -25.17 40.29
C ASN A 357 76.46 -26.01 39.58
N GLN A 358 76.10 -26.66 38.47
CA GLN A 358 77.01 -27.45 37.65
C GLN A 358 77.87 -26.57 36.75
N ASP A 359 77.43 -25.43 36.23
CA ASP A 359 78.14 -24.37 35.48
C ASP A 359 79.04 -23.59 36.41
N PHE A 360 78.74 -23.46 37.71
CA PHE A 360 79.74 -22.99 38.65
C PHE A 360 80.92 -23.98 38.74
N TYR A 361 80.63 -25.28 38.74
CA TYR A 361 81.61 -26.36 38.76
C TYR A 361 82.28 -26.59 37.39
N ILE A 362 81.51 -26.46 36.32
CA ILE A 362 81.84 -26.65 34.92
C ILE A 362 82.55 -25.41 34.43
N GLN A 363 82.21 -24.16 34.75
CA GLN A 363 83.06 -22.99 34.49
C GLN A 363 84.43 -23.09 35.18
N GLN A 364 84.53 -23.77 36.32
CA GLN A 364 85.83 -24.05 36.93
C GLN A 364 86.64 -25.08 36.12
N VAL A 365 85.96 -26.05 35.50
CA VAL A 365 86.53 -27.09 34.62
C VAL A 365 86.69 -26.63 33.15
N GLU A 366 85.86 -25.71 32.65
CA GLU A 366 85.80 -25.11 31.32
C GLU A 366 86.75 -23.93 31.22
N ARG A 367 87.00 -23.16 32.29
CA ARG A 367 88.20 -22.30 32.32
C ARG A 367 89.49 -23.11 32.19
N ARG A 368 89.46 -24.41 32.51
CA ARG A 368 90.56 -25.36 32.35
C ARG A 368 90.53 -26.10 31.01
N MET A 369 89.34 -26.40 30.46
CA MET A 369 89.10 -27.13 29.20
C MET A 369 89.02 -26.22 27.95
N SER A 370 88.42 -25.04 28.05
CA SER A 370 88.35 -24.05 26.96
C SER A 370 89.70 -23.36 26.70
N ARG A 371 90.68 -23.48 27.62
CA ARG A 371 92.11 -23.21 27.32
C ARG A 371 92.80 -24.33 26.53
N LEU A 372 92.22 -25.52 26.49
CA LEU A 372 92.79 -26.72 25.87
C LEU A 372 92.20 -27.04 24.49
N LYS A 373 91.08 -26.45 24.06
CA LYS A 373 90.28 -27.07 22.98
C LYS A 373 89.48 -26.17 22.03
N GLY A 374 89.81 -24.89 21.88
CA GLY A 374 89.01 -23.93 21.10
C GLY A 374 88.34 -24.51 19.83
N ASP A 375 87.00 -24.50 19.79
CA ASP A 375 86.11 -24.23 18.62
C ASP A 375 84.63 -24.64 18.87
N ILE A 376 83.69 -23.97 18.17
CA ILE A 376 82.21 -24.07 18.25
C ILE A 376 81.63 -24.76 16.99
N ASN A 377 80.47 -25.43 17.11
CA ASN A 377 79.85 -26.36 16.14
C ASN A 377 78.92 -25.70 15.07
N SER A 378 78.86 -26.23 13.84
CA SER A 378 78.28 -25.58 12.64
C SER A 378 76.81 -25.88 12.30
N GLU A 379 76.20 -26.90 12.90
CA GLU A 379 74.83 -27.36 12.56
C GLU A 379 73.73 -26.45 13.12
N GLU A 380 73.94 -25.83 14.28
CA GLU A 380 72.97 -24.90 14.89
C GLU A 380 72.75 -23.64 14.04
N LYS A 381 73.79 -23.20 13.32
CA LYS A 381 73.71 -22.04 12.42
C LYS A 381 72.76 -22.30 11.24
N GLN A 382 72.78 -23.50 10.66
CA GLN A 382 71.93 -23.85 9.52
C GLN A 382 70.45 -24.01 9.90
N ALA A 383 70.17 -24.53 11.10
CA ALA A 383 68.79 -24.68 11.59
C ALA A 383 68.13 -23.32 11.86
N LEU A 384 68.88 -22.34 12.38
CA LEU A 384 68.38 -20.98 12.62
C LEU A 384 68.15 -20.19 11.31
N GLU A 385 69.00 -20.39 10.30
CA GLU A 385 68.82 -19.78 8.98
C GLU A 385 67.54 -20.26 8.28
N ALA A 386 67.25 -21.57 8.32
CA ALA A 386 66.03 -22.13 7.71
C ALA A 386 64.75 -21.58 8.35
N LYS A 387 64.73 -21.45 9.69
CA LYS A 387 63.57 -20.93 10.42
C LYS A 387 63.32 -19.44 10.17
N THR A 388 64.39 -18.68 9.90
CA THR A 388 64.31 -17.26 9.57
C THR A 388 63.62 -17.04 8.21
N VAL A 389 63.94 -17.87 7.21
CA VAL A 389 63.33 -17.81 5.88
C VAL A 389 61.84 -18.15 5.91
N GLU A 390 61.45 -19.15 6.71
CA GLU A 390 60.05 -19.56 6.84
C GLU A 390 59.20 -18.49 7.54
N LEU A 391 59.75 -17.85 8.58
CA LEU A 391 59.11 -16.71 9.25
C LEU A 391 59.00 -15.47 8.35
N GLN A 392 59.97 -15.20 7.49
CA GLN A 392 59.87 -14.12 6.50
C GLN A 392 58.75 -14.38 5.48
N LYS A 393 58.59 -15.61 5.01
CA LYS A 393 57.52 -15.97 4.08
C LYS A 393 56.12 -15.74 4.70
N THR A 394 55.92 -16.20 5.94
CA THR A 394 54.64 -16.00 6.64
C THR A 394 54.36 -14.53 6.95
N LEU A 395 55.40 -13.73 7.25
CA LEU A 395 55.26 -12.28 7.43
C LEU A 395 54.77 -11.59 6.14
N GLU A 396 55.34 -11.95 4.99
CA GLU A 396 54.99 -11.34 3.70
C GLU A 396 53.54 -11.69 3.29
N GLU A 397 53.11 -12.94 3.52
CA GLU A 397 51.74 -13.39 3.33
C GLU A 397 50.77 -12.60 4.23
N LYS A 398 51.10 -12.39 5.50
CA LYS A 398 50.27 -11.58 6.42
C LYS A 398 50.25 -10.10 6.06
N LYS A 399 51.34 -9.53 5.56
CA LYS A 399 51.36 -8.16 5.01
C LYS A 399 50.45 -8.03 3.80
N SER A 400 50.41 -9.04 2.93
CA SER A 400 49.53 -9.02 1.74
C SER A 400 48.05 -9.03 2.11
N THR A 401 47.65 -9.85 3.10
CA THR A 401 46.27 -9.91 3.58
C THR A 401 45.88 -8.65 4.35
N PHE A 402 46.81 -8.09 5.13
CA PHE A 402 46.63 -6.79 5.79
C PHE A 402 46.38 -5.68 4.78
N ASN A 403 47.18 -5.56 3.72
CA ASN A 403 47.00 -4.54 2.69
C ASN A 403 45.65 -4.69 1.97
N LEU A 404 45.22 -5.92 1.69
CA LEU A 404 43.89 -6.18 1.11
C LEU A 404 42.77 -5.71 2.05
N LEU A 405 42.84 -6.09 3.34
CA LEU A 405 41.89 -5.66 4.36
C LEU A 405 41.89 -4.13 4.51
N GLU A 406 43.04 -3.48 4.48
CA GLU A 406 43.15 -2.02 4.56
C GLU A 406 42.48 -1.33 3.36
N THR A 407 42.63 -1.87 2.15
CA THR A 407 41.91 -1.34 0.98
C THR A 407 40.39 -1.55 1.06
N GLN A 408 39.94 -2.68 1.61
CA GLN A 408 38.52 -2.93 1.85
C GLN A 408 37.95 -1.99 2.92
N ILE A 409 38.68 -1.75 4.01
CA ILE A 409 38.30 -0.80 5.06
C ILE A 409 38.21 0.62 4.49
N LYS A 410 39.16 1.04 3.65
CA LYS A 410 39.11 2.36 2.99
C LYS A 410 37.90 2.50 2.06
N LYS A 411 37.54 1.45 1.31
CA LYS A 411 36.31 1.43 0.49
C LYS A 411 35.06 1.56 1.36
N LEU A 412 34.93 0.74 2.40
CA LEU A 412 33.81 0.81 3.33
C LEU A 412 33.72 2.18 4.01
N HIS A 413 34.84 2.80 4.35
CA HIS A 413 34.86 4.14 4.94
C HIS A 413 34.31 5.21 3.97
N ASN A 414 34.68 5.12 2.69
CA ASN A 414 34.14 6.01 1.65
C ASN A 414 32.64 5.78 1.42
N ASP A 415 32.19 4.53 1.36
CA ASP A 415 30.78 4.20 1.22
C ASP A 415 29.97 4.73 2.41
N LEU A 416 30.48 4.56 3.63
CA LEU A 416 29.89 5.07 4.86
C LEU A 416 29.83 6.61 4.85
N TYR A 417 30.85 7.29 4.31
CA TYR A 417 30.83 8.73 4.13
C TYR A 417 29.73 9.18 3.16
N PHE A 418 29.58 8.53 1.99
CA PHE A 418 28.53 8.87 1.03
C PHE A 418 27.13 8.59 1.57
N ILE A 419 26.94 7.49 2.28
CA ILE A 419 25.66 7.17 2.95
C ILE A 419 25.35 8.23 4.02
N LYS A 420 26.32 8.61 4.85
CA LYS A 420 26.14 9.69 5.85
C LYS A 420 25.77 11.01 5.18
N LYS A 421 26.42 11.37 4.07
CA LYS A 421 26.11 12.58 3.31
C LYS A 421 24.72 12.54 2.71
N SER A 422 24.31 11.41 2.10
CA SER A 422 22.94 11.23 1.61
C SER A 422 21.91 11.32 2.73
N ASN A 423 22.21 10.72 3.88
CA ASN A 423 21.31 10.76 5.04
C ASN A 423 21.17 12.17 5.63
N SER A 424 22.25 12.98 5.62
CA SER A 424 22.16 14.39 6.01
C SER A 424 21.23 15.19 5.08
N LYS A 425 21.33 15.00 3.77
CA LYS A 425 20.42 15.65 2.80
C LYS A 425 18.97 15.24 3.03
N ASN A 426 18.70 13.94 3.20
CA ASN A 426 17.35 13.46 3.49
C ASN A 426 16.82 14.04 4.82
N ARG A 427 17.69 14.27 5.81
CA ARG A 427 17.31 14.89 7.08
C ARG A 427 16.96 16.37 6.89
N ASP A 428 17.70 17.10 6.07
CA ASP A 428 17.41 18.50 5.75
C ASP A 428 16.10 18.62 4.95
N GLU A 429 15.88 17.73 3.98
CA GLU A 429 14.61 17.63 3.24
C GLU A 429 13.46 17.32 4.18
N LYS A 430 13.59 16.33 5.07
CA LYS A 430 12.59 16.04 6.10
C LYS A 430 12.29 17.26 6.96
N GLN A 431 13.31 18.02 7.37
CA GLN A 431 13.11 19.22 8.15
C GLN A 431 12.35 20.30 7.37
N SER A 432 12.67 20.49 6.09
CA SER A 432 11.97 21.44 5.20
C SER A 432 10.49 21.07 4.98
N LEU A 433 10.21 19.77 4.81
CA LEU A 433 8.86 19.25 4.70
C LEU A 433 8.10 19.42 6.02
N MET A 434 8.75 19.19 7.16
CA MET A 434 8.16 19.41 8.48
C MET A 434 7.80 20.88 8.70
N THR A 435 8.68 21.81 8.31
CA THR A 435 8.35 23.24 8.36
C THR A 435 7.17 23.58 7.46
N LYS A 436 7.07 22.95 6.28
CA LYS A 436 5.95 23.18 5.37
C LYS A 436 4.63 22.63 5.91
N ILE A 437 4.66 21.46 6.55
CA ILE A 437 3.49 20.88 7.23
C ILE A 437 3.01 21.82 8.33
N ASN A 438 3.93 22.38 9.13
CA ASN A 438 3.57 23.31 10.19
C ASN A 438 2.94 24.61 9.65
N GLU A 439 3.46 25.15 8.55
CA GLU A 439 2.85 26.30 7.85
C GLU A 439 1.43 25.99 7.36
N LEU A 440 1.24 24.82 6.74
CA LEU A 440 -0.08 24.39 6.25
C LEU A 440 -1.06 24.17 7.40
N ASN A 441 -0.62 23.61 8.53
CA ASN A 441 -1.45 23.46 9.72
C ASN A 441 -1.88 24.83 10.26
N LEU A 442 -0.97 25.80 10.34
CA LEU A 442 -1.31 27.16 10.77
C LEU A 442 -2.32 27.83 9.82
N PHE A 443 -2.18 27.60 8.52
CA PHE A 443 -3.14 28.08 7.52
C PHE A 443 -4.52 27.41 7.66
N ASN A 444 -4.55 26.10 7.90
CA ASN A 444 -5.78 25.36 8.14
C ASN A 444 -6.49 25.86 9.41
N ASP A 445 -5.77 26.03 10.51
CA ASP A 445 -6.32 26.55 11.77
C ASP A 445 -6.92 27.96 11.58
N ARG A 446 -6.25 28.81 10.80
CA ARG A 446 -6.76 30.15 10.47
C ARG A 446 -8.04 30.07 9.63
N SER A 447 -8.02 29.22 8.60
CA SER A 447 -9.16 29.02 7.70
C SER A 447 -10.37 28.45 8.45
N GLU A 448 -10.15 27.54 9.39
CA GLU A 448 -11.20 26.99 10.24
C GLU A 448 -11.80 28.05 11.17
N LYS A 449 -10.97 28.92 11.76
CA LYS A 449 -11.45 30.07 12.54
C LYS A 449 -12.29 31.03 11.70
N GLU A 450 -11.88 31.31 10.46
CA GLU A 450 -12.64 32.15 9.53
C GLU A 450 -13.97 31.49 9.13
N LEU A 451 -13.97 30.18 8.88
CA LEU A 451 -15.18 29.41 8.61
C LEU A 451 -16.16 29.46 9.79
N ASN A 452 -15.66 29.32 11.02
CA ASN A 452 -16.50 29.37 12.21
C ASN A 452 -17.10 30.78 12.43
N LYS A 453 -16.34 31.85 12.15
CA LYS A 453 -16.90 33.21 12.12
C LYS A 453 -17.98 33.37 11.06
N ALA A 454 -17.79 32.85 9.85
CA ALA A 454 -18.79 32.90 8.78
C ALA A 454 -20.06 32.11 9.14
N LYS A 455 -19.93 30.96 9.82
CA LYS A 455 -21.06 30.18 10.34
C LYS A 455 -21.85 30.97 11.38
N ALA A 456 -21.17 31.65 12.31
CA ALA A 456 -21.82 32.50 13.31
C ALA A 456 -22.60 33.65 12.64
N LEU A 457 -21.96 34.37 11.71
CA LEU A 457 -22.62 35.45 10.95
C LEU A 457 -23.84 34.93 10.16
N LYS A 458 -23.75 33.75 9.56
CA LYS A 458 -24.90 33.13 8.90
C LYS A 458 -26.05 32.87 9.89
N GLN A 459 -25.74 32.37 11.08
CA GLN A 459 -26.76 32.12 12.11
C GLN A 459 -27.42 33.43 12.56
N ASP A 460 -26.64 34.49 12.75
CA ASP A 460 -27.17 35.82 13.11
C ASP A 460 -28.09 36.37 12.01
N LEU A 461 -27.67 36.31 10.74
CA LEU A 461 -28.50 36.72 9.60
C LEU A 461 -29.78 35.88 9.46
N MET A 462 -29.74 34.59 9.79
CA MET A 462 -30.94 33.76 9.82
C MET A 462 -31.92 34.18 10.92
N ILE A 463 -31.41 34.61 12.08
CA ILE A 463 -32.25 35.13 13.16
C ILE A 463 -32.89 36.46 12.71
N GLU A 464 -32.12 37.34 12.07
CA GLU A 464 -32.60 38.61 11.55
C GLU A 464 -33.66 38.44 10.45
N ASP A 465 -33.46 37.53 9.49
CA ASP A 465 -34.46 37.18 8.46
C ASP A 465 -35.76 36.66 9.09
N ASN A 466 -35.68 35.83 10.13
CA ASN A 466 -36.87 35.38 10.84
C ASN A 466 -37.58 36.51 11.59
N LEU A 467 -36.82 37.44 12.19
CA LEU A 467 -37.37 38.64 12.83
C LEU A 467 -38.11 39.51 11.82
N LEU A 468 -37.50 39.79 10.67
CA LEU A 468 -38.10 40.57 9.58
C LEU A 468 -39.35 39.87 9.03
N LYS A 469 -39.34 38.54 8.88
CA LYS A 469 -40.54 37.78 8.48
C LYS A 469 -41.68 37.93 9.49
N LEU A 470 -41.38 37.98 10.79
CA LEU A 470 -42.38 38.23 11.82
C LEU A 470 -42.93 39.66 11.74
N GLU A 471 -42.07 40.65 11.51
CA GLU A 471 -42.51 42.04 11.32
C GLU A 471 -43.38 42.20 10.07
N VAL A 472 -43.01 41.58 8.95
CA VAL A 472 -43.81 41.57 7.72
C VAL A 472 -45.16 40.92 7.96
N LYS A 473 -45.23 39.80 8.69
CA LYS A 473 -46.51 39.20 9.07
C LYS A 473 -47.34 40.15 9.92
N ARG A 474 -46.76 40.78 10.95
CA ARG A 474 -47.44 41.75 11.81
C ARG A 474 -48.02 42.92 10.99
N ILE A 475 -47.23 43.50 10.08
CA ILE A 475 -47.67 44.61 9.22
C ILE A 475 -48.78 44.14 8.26
N ARG A 476 -48.64 42.94 7.69
CA ARG A 476 -49.66 42.35 6.82
C ARG A 476 -50.98 42.15 7.57
N ASP A 477 -50.94 41.63 8.79
CA ASP A 477 -52.14 41.42 9.60
C ASP A 477 -52.79 42.77 9.98
N MET A 478 -52.00 43.78 10.33
CA MET A 478 -52.51 45.14 10.55
C MET A 478 -53.16 45.73 9.28
N LEU A 479 -52.57 45.51 8.10
CA LEU A 479 -53.13 45.96 6.84
C LEU A 479 -54.46 45.25 6.54
N HIS A 480 -54.54 43.94 6.76
CA HIS A 480 -55.78 43.18 6.59
C HIS A 480 -56.87 43.69 7.53
N SER A 481 -56.56 43.92 8.80
CA SER A 481 -57.51 44.51 9.75
C SER A 481 -58.00 45.89 9.30
N LYS A 482 -57.11 46.75 8.76
CA LYS A 482 -57.52 48.06 8.22
C LYS A 482 -58.34 47.95 6.94
N ALA A 483 -58.05 46.99 6.08
CA ALA A 483 -58.85 46.73 4.89
C ALA A 483 -60.27 46.26 5.27
N GLU A 484 -60.41 45.39 6.27
CA GLU A 484 -61.71 44.96 6.81
C GLU A 484 -62.50 46.13 7.41
N GLU A 485 -61.84 47.01 8.19
CA GLU A 485 -62.47 48.23 8.69
C GLU A 485 -63.00 49.10 7.55
N VAL A 486 -62.18 49.37 6.52
CA VAL A 486 -62.60 50.18 5.35
C VAL A 486 -63.76 49.53 4.59
N LEU A 487 -63.72 48.22 4.37
CA LEU A 487 -64.81 47.49 3.74
C LEU A 487 -66.11 47.62 4.54
N SER A 488 -66.06 47.46 5.86
CA SER A 488 -67.23 47.62 6.72
C SER A 488 -67.80 49.05 6.69
N LEU A 489 -66.96 50.07 6.56
CA LEU A 489 -67.37 51.46 6.41
C LEU A 489 -68.01 51.72 5.05
N GLU A 490 -67.46 51.15 3.98
CA GLU A 490 -68.02 51.26 2.63
C GLU A 490 -69.39 50.55 2.56
N GLU A 491 -69.52 49.36 3.15
CA GLU A 491 -70.80 48.65 3.29
C GLU A 491 -71.83 49.51 4.03
N ARG A 492 -71.46 50.09 5.18
CA ARG A 492 -72.35 50.97 5.95
C ARG A 492 -72.75 52.23 5.18
N LYS A 493 -71.82 52.83 4.43
CA LYS A 493 -72.07 53.99 3.58
C LYS A 493 -73.05 53.63 2.46
N GLN A 494 -72.88 52.48 1.80
CA GLN A 494 -73.80 52.01 0.77
C GLN A 494 -75.20 51.76 1.35
N GLN A 495 -75.30 51.09 2.50
CA GLN A 495 -76.58 50.89 3.19
C GLN A 495 -77.28 52.22 3.52
N LEU A 496 -76.54 53.21 4.02
CA LEU A 496 -77.08 54.55 4.28
C LEU A 496 -77.52 55.28 3.01
N HIS A 497 -76.78 55.13 1.91
CA HIS A 497 -77.14 55.71 0.62
C HIS A 497 -78.45 55.11 0.10
N THR A 498 -78.57 53.79 0.10
CA THR A 498 -79.81 53.09 -0.30
C THR A 498 -80.99 53.54 0.56
N ALA A 499 -80.83 53.59 1.88
CA ALA A 499 -81.89 54.05 2.78
C ALA A 499 -82.28 55.53 2.55
N MET A 500 -81.32 56.39 2.21
CA MET A 500 -81.59 57.78 1.85
C MET A 500 -82.33 57.90 0.51
N GLU A 501 -81.98 57.10 -0.48
CA GLU A 501 -82.68 57.05 -1.77
C GLU A 501 -84.12 56.57 -1.62
N GLU A 502 -84.35 55.51 -0.84
CA GLU A 502 -85.68 55.02 -0.49
C GLU A 502 -86.53 56.11 0.18
N ARG A 503 -85.99 56.76 1.23
CA ARG A 503 -86.63 57.91 1.88
C ARG A 503 -86.93 59.05 0.92
N ASN A 504 -86.02 59.35 -0.01
CA ASN A 504 -86.21 60.43 -0.96
C ASN A 504 -87.33 60.12 -1.96
N GLU A 505 -87.42 58.87 -2.44
CA GLU A 505 -88.53 58.45 -3.31
C GLU A 505 -89.86 58.40 -2.54
N GLU A 506 -89.87 57.98 -1.27
CA GLU A 506 -91.05 58.10 -0.38
C GLU A 506 -91.52 59.56 -0.27
N ILE A 507 -90.61 60.50 0.03
CA ILE A 507 -90.92 61.93 0.12
C ILE A 507 -91.46 62.46 -1.22
N LYS A 508 -90.88 62.02 -2.34
CA LYS A 508 -91.31 62.42 -3.68
C LYS A 508 -92.70 61.90 -4.02
N VAL A 509 -93.04 60.67 -3.62
CA VAL A 509 -94.40 60.12 -3.72
C VAL A 509 -95.37 60.94 -2.86
N HIS A 510 -95.02 61.24 -1.61
CA HIS A 510 -95.84 62.10 -0.74
C HIS A 510 -96.03 63.51 -1.31
N LYS A 511 -94.98 64.10 -1.88
CA LYS A 511 -95.04 65.42 -2.53
C LYS A 511 -95.95 65.41 -3.75
N LYS A 512 -95.88 64.37 -4.58
CA LYS A 512 -96.80 64.18 -5.72
C LYS A 512 -98.25 64.01 -5.26
N MET A 513 -98.48 63.25 -4.20
CA MET A 513 -99.80 63.07 -3.59
C MET A 513 -100.36 64.41 -3.09
N LEU A 514 -99.58 65.18 -2.32
CA LEU A 514 -99.97 66.51 -1.84
C LEU A 514 -100.24 67.48 -3.00
N ALA A 515 -99.41 67.51 -4.03
CA ALA A 515 -99.64 68.32 -5.22
C ALA A 515 -100.93 67.91 -5.97
N SER A 516 -101.29 66.62 -5.95
CA SER A 516 -102.58 66.17 -6.47
C SER A 516 -103.74 66.66 -5.61
N GLN A 517 -103.62 66.61 -4.28
CA GLN A 517 -104.65 67.14 -3.36
C GLN A 517 -104.84 68.65 -3.54
N ILE A 518 -103.75 69.42 -3.63
CA ILE A 518 -103.82 70.88 -3.90
C ILE A 518 -104.57 71.15 -5.20
N ARG A 519 -104.28 70.40 -6.29
CA ARG A 519 -105.00 70.54 -7.55
C ARG A 519 -106.49 70.24 -7.44
N CYS A 520 -106.88 69.21 -6.69
CA CYS A 520 -108.30 68.93 -6.43
C CYS A 520 -108.97 70.08 -5.67
N VAL A 521 -108.33 70.59 -4.62
CA VAL A 521 -108.85 71.73 -3.83
C VAL A 521 -108.90 73.01 -4.65
N ASP A 522 -107.91 73.28 -5.50
CA ASP A 522 -107.93 74.42 -6.43
C ASP A 522 -109.09 74.30 -7.43
N GLN A 523 -109.37 73.09 -7.93
CA GLN A 523 -110.52 72.83 -8.79
C GLN A 523 -111.84 73.06 -8.05
N GLU A 524 -111.95 72.60 -6.79
CA GLU A 524 -113.12 72.89 -5.94
C GLU A 524 -113.27 74.40 -5.69
N ARG A 525 -112.18 75.11 -5.38
CA ARG A 525 -112.17 76.57 -5.23
C ARG A 525 -112.61 77.26 -6.52
N GLN A 526 -112.14 76.81 -7.67
CA GLN A 526 -112.56 77.34 -8.97
C GLN A 526 -114.05 77.08 -9.22
N ASN A 527 -114.55 75.88 -8.91
CA ASN A 527 -115.98 75.57 -9.02
C ASN A 527 -116.82 76.48 -8.10
N ILE A 528 -116.44 76.64 -6.83
CA ILE A 528 -117.11 77.55 -5.89
C ILE A 528 -117.01 79.00 -6.38
N SER A 529 -115.87 79.41 -6.95
CA SER A 529 -115.72 80.75 -7.52
C SER A 529 -116.63 80.94 -8.74
N ALA A 530 -116.76 79.93 -9.60
CA ALA A 530 -117.70 79.96 -10.73
C ALA A 530 -119.15 80.05 -10.24
N GLU A 531 -119.53 79.26 -9.24
CA GLU A 531 -120.85 79.36 -8.59
C GLU A 531 -121.06 80.74 -7.98
N PHE A 532 -120.06 81.30 -7.30
CA PHE A 532 -120.11 82.65 -6.73
C PHE A 532 -120.30 83.71 -7.82
N HIS A 533 -119.55 83.65 -8.92
CA HIS A 533 -119.70 84.58 -10.05
C HIS A 533 -121.05 84.40 -10.76
N GLU A 534 -121.60 83.19 -10.82
CA GLU A 534 -122.96 82.96 -11.32
C GLU A 534 -124.00 83.62 -10.40
N ARG A 535 -123.85 83.50 -9.08
CA ARG A 535 -124.69 84.20 -8.08
C ARG A 535 -124.52 85.71 -8.19
N LEU A 536 -123.29 86.19 -8.34
CA LEU A 536 -122.98 87.61 -8.53
C LEU A 536 -123.61 88.13 -9.81
N SER A 537 -123.50 87.41 -10.93
CA SER A 537 -124.18 87.72 -12.19
C SER A 537 -125.71 87.71 -12.03
N LYS A 538 -126.26 86.83 -11.21
CA LYS A 538 -127.70 86.83 -10.90
C LYS A 538 -128.10 88.06 -10.08
N ILE A 539 -127.25 88.50 -9.15
CA ILE A 539 -127.42 89.75 -8.40
C ILE A 539 -127.28 90.94 -9.35
N ASP A 540 -126.26 90.99 -10.21
CA ASP A 540 -126.10 92.06 -11.20
C ASP A 540 -127.24 92.06 -12.20
N LYS A 541 -127.79 90.92 -12.61
CA LYS A 541 -129.02 90.89 -13.42
C LYS A 541 -130.22 91.49 -12.67
N LEU A 542 -130.32 91.29 -11.36
CA LEU A 542 -131.35 91.92 -10.52
C LEU A 542 -131.07 93.41 -10.28
N LYS A 543 -129.80 93.79 -10.08
CA LYS A 543 -129.33 95.15 -9.93
C LYS A 543 -129.53 95.90 -11.22
N ASN A 544 -129.06 95.41 -12.36
CA ASN A 544 -129.37 95.91 -13.70
C ASN A 544 -130.86 95.89 -13.99
N ARG A 545 -131.66 94.95 -13.50
CA ARG A 545 -133.13 95.06 -13.64
C ARG A 545 -133.69 96.23 -12.82
N TYR A 546 -133.13 96.50 -11.64
CA TYR A 546 -133.46 97.65 -10.80
C TYR A 546 -132.91 98.96 -11.37
N GLU A 547 -131.72 98.92 -11.96
CA GLU A 547 -130.98 100.05 -12.52
C GLU A 547 -131.53 100.38 -13.90
N ILE A 548 -131.89 99.39 -14.74
CA ILE A 548 -132.75 99.57 -15.93
C ILE A 548 -134.11 100.10 -15.50
N LEU A 549 -134.72 99.66 -14.40
CA LEU A 549 -135.95 100.31 -13.89
C LEU A 549 -135.71 101.78 -13.48
N THR A 550 -134.49 102.11 -13.03
CA THR A 550 -134.08 103.46 -12.60
C THR A 550 -133.55 104.34 -13.76
N VAL A 551 -133.01 103.74 -14.81
CA VAL A 551 -132.37 104.33 -16.00
C VAL A 551 -133.32 104.34 -17.20
N VAL A 552 -134.35 103.49 -17.25
CA VAL A 552 -135.50 103.64 -18.17
C VAL A 552 -136.27 104.93 -17.90
N MET A 553 -136.08 105.56 -16.74
CA MET A 553 -136.58 106.90 -16.45
C MET A 553 -135.68 108.03 -16.97
N LEU A 554 -134.45 107.78 -17.48
CA LEU A 554 -133.57 108.79 -18.11
C LEU A 554 -132.54 108.18 -19.12
N PRO A 555 -132.65 108.47 -20.44
CA PRO A 555 -131.71 108.03 -21.50
C PRO A 555 -130.52 109.02 -21.78
N PRO A 556 -129.50 108.67 -22.60
CA PRO A 556 -128.11 108.45 -22.15
C PRO A 556 -127.00 109.23 -22.93
N GLU A 557 -125.81 109.37 -22.33
CA GLU A 557 -124.50 109.67 -22.98
C GLU A 557 -123.41 109.04 -22.09
N GLY A 558 -122.32 108.42 -22.52
CA GLY A 558 -121.68 108.16 -23.80
C GLY A 558 -120.37 107.37 -23.52
N GLU A 559 -119.93 106.55 -24.46
CA GLU A 559 -118.66 105.79 -24.44
C GLU A 559 -117.48 106.66 -24.90
N GLU A 560 -116.25 106.42 -24.42
CA GLU A 560 -115.02 106.76 -25.15
C GLU A 560 -113.90 105.71 -24.99
N GLU A 561 -113.24 105.44 -26.11
CA GLU A 561 -112.24 104.41 -26.43
C GLU A 561 -110.78 104.88 -26.20
N LYS A 562 -109.78 103.96 -26.16
CA LYS A 562 -108.32 104.27 -26.05
C LYS A 562 -107.50 103.72 -27.24
N THR A 563 -106.48 104.48 -27.66
CA THR A 563 -105.80 104.43 -28.98
C THR A 563 -104.46 103.64 -29.06
N GLN A 564 -104.08 103.28 -30.29
CA GLN A 564 -103.04 102.34 -30.80
C GLN A 564 -101.55 102.60 -30.47
N ALA A 565 -101.16 103.74 -29.90
CA ALA A 565 -99.74 104.10 -29.66
C ALA A 565 -99.06 103.32 -28.52
N TYR A 566 -99.84 102.82 -27.57
CA TYR A 566 -99.34 102.10 -26.38
C TYR A 566 -98.67 100.75 -26.71
N TYR A 567 -99.17 100.03 -27.71
CA TYR A 567 -98.68 98.69 -28.04
C TYR A 567 -97.33 98.71 -28.79
N VAL A 568 -97.04 99.77 -29.54
CA VAL A 568 -95.80 99.88 -30.31
C VAL A 568 -94.60 100.15 -29.40
N ILE A 569 -94.78 100.93 -28.33
CA ILE A 569 -93.72 101.26 -27.37
C ILE A 569 -93.35 100.02 -26.53
N LYS A 570 -94.35 99.22 -26.12
CA LYS A 570 -94.11 98.00 -25.34
C LYS A 570 -93.34 96.93 -26.12
N ALA A 571 -93.66 96.75 -27.40
CA ALA A 571 -92.97 95.78 -28.25
C ALA A 571 -91.50 96.15 -28.54
N ALA A 572 -91.13 97.43 -28.48
CA ALA A 572 -89.76 97.88 -28.72
C ALA A 572 -88.83 97.62 -27.52
N GLN A 573 -89.33 97.74 -26.28
CA GLN A 573 -88.53 97.52 -25.07
C GLN A 573 -88.17 96.05 -24.85
N GLU A 574 -89.12 95.12 -25.04
CA GLU A 574 -88.88 93.67 -24.89
C GLU A 574 -87.85 93.14 -25.92
N LYS A 575 -87.75 93.77 -27.09
CA LYS A 575 -86.78 93.38 -28.13
C LYS A 575 -85.33 93.69 -27.73
N GLU A 576 -85.09 94.79 -27.02
CA GLU A 576 -83.73 95.21 -26.63
C GLU A 576 -83.23 94.46 -25.39
N GLU A 577 -84.12 94.08 -24.47
CA GLU A 577 -83.79 93.22 -23.32
C GLU A 577 -83.36 91.81 -23.77
N LEU A 578 -84.11 91.20 -24.71
CA LEU A 578 -83.75 89.92 -25.31
C LEU A 578 -82.41 89.95 -26.06
N GLN A 579 -82.05 91.11 -26.63
CA GLN A 579 -80.77 91.26 -27.34
C GLN A 579 -79.57 91.34 -26.38
N ARG A 580 -79.71 92.00 -25.21
CA ARG A 580 -78.66 91.99 -24.18
C ARG A 580 -78.47 90.61 -23.53
N GLU A 581 -79.55 89.85 -23.35
CA GLU A 581 -79.45 88.46 -22.90
C GLU A 581 -78.73 87.59 -23.94
N GLY A 582 -79.00 87.81 -25.23
CA GLY A 582 -78.28 87.18 -26.34
C GLY A 582 -76.77 87.45 -26.31
N ASP A 583 -76.36 88.72 -26.21
CA ASP A 583 -74.94 89.09 -26.15
C ASP A 583 -74.22 88.48 -24.92
N SER A 584 -74.92 88.33 -23.79
CA SER A 584 -74.38 87.70 -22.57
C SER A 584 -74.17 86.18 -22.73
N LEU A 585 -75.04 85.53 -23.49
CA LEU A 585 -74.95 84.10 -23.79
C LEU A 585 -73.85 83.86 -24.82
N ASP A 586 -73.71 84.71 -25.83
CA ASP A 586 -72.61 84.63 -26.81
C ASP A 586 -71.24 84.84 -26.16
N ALA A 587 -71.14 85.70 -25.14
CA ALA A 587 -69.92 85.83 -24.35
C ALA A 587 -69.58 84.54 -23.57
N LYS A 588 -70.58 83.87 -22.98
CA LYS A 588 -70.40 82.58 -22.28
C LYS A 588 -70.05 81.45 -23.25
N ILE A 589 -70.62 81.45 -24.44
CA ILE A 589 -70.30 80.49 -25.50
C ILE A 589 -68.83 80.65 -25.91
N ASN A 590 -68.37 81.88 -26.15
CA ASN A 590 -66.97 82.14 -26.49
C ASN A 590 -65.98 81.70 -25.38
N THR A 591 -66.32 81.87 -24.10
CA THR A 591 -65.48 81.37 -23.01
C THR A 591 -65.46 79.84 -22.96
N ALA A 592 -66.61 79.19 -23.14
CA ALA A 592 -66.73 77.74 -23.16
C ALA A 592 -66.00 77.13 -24.38
N GLU A 593 -66.03 77.78 -25.54
CA GLU A 593 -65.29 77.36 -26.73
C GLU A 593 -63.77 77.42 -26.51
N LYS A 594 -63.28 78.46 -25.83
CA LYS A 594 -61.86 78.56 -25.44
C LYS A 594 -61.47 77.48 -24.44
N GLU A 595 -62.33 77.16 -23.48
CA GLU A 595 -62.11 76.06 -22.53
C GLU A 595 -62.12 74.69 -23.20
N ILE A 596 -63.05 74.45 -24.14
CA ILE A 596 -63.09 73.23 -24.95
C ILE A 596 -61.83 73.11 -25.81
N TYR A 597 -61.35 74.21 -26.39
CA TYR A 597 -60.11 74.22 -27.15
C TYR A 597 -58.88 73.91 -26.25
N ALA A 598 -58.81 74.50 -25.06
CA ALA A 598 -57.76 74.22 -24.09
C ALA A 598 -57.81 72.77 -23.58
N LEU A 599 -58.99 72.23 -23.28
CA LEU A 599 -59.21 70.84 -22.91
C LEU A 599 -58.87 69.87 -24.05
N GLY A 600 -59.16 70.24 -25.29
CA GLY A 600 -58.76 69.49 -26.48
C GLY A 600 -57.23 69.37 -26.58
N ASN A 601 -56.52 70.47 -26.36
CA ASN A 601 -55.06 70.49 -26.36
C ASN A 601 -54.46 69.66 -25.20
N THR A 602 -55.01 69.77 -23.99
CA THR A 602 -54.53 68.96 -22.85
C THR A 602 -54.79 67.47 -23.04
N LEU A 603 -55.94 67.10 -23.62
CA LEU A 603 -56.26 65.72 -23.97
C LEU A 603 -55.30 65.19 -25.05
N GLN A 604 -54.92 66.02 -26.04
CA GLN A 604 -53.97 65.63 -27.08
C GLN A 604 -52.56 65.40 -26.53
N VAL A 605 -52.10 66.25 -25.61
CA VAL A 605 -50.82 66.06 -24.90
C VAL A 605 -50.87 64.81 -24.03
N LEU A 606 -51.95 64.61 -23.26
CA LEU A 606 -52.13 63.44 -22.41
C LEU A 606 -52.18 62.14 -23.21
N ASN A 607 -52.90 62.12 -24.34
CA ASN A 607 -52.94 60.97 -25.24
C ASN A 607 -51.57 60.70 -25.89
N SER A 608 -50.81 61.74 -26.21
CA SER A 608 -49.45 61.59 -26.74
C SER A 608 -48.49 61.02 -25.69
N CYS A 609 -48.55 61.50 -24.44
CA CYS A 609 -47.79 60.96 -23.32
C CYS A 609 -48.20 59.52 -22.99
N ASN A 610 -49.50 59.23 -22.90
CA ASN A 610 -50.00 57.89 -22.66
C ASN A 610 -49.65 56.92 -23.79
N ASN A 611 -49.63 57.37 -25.05
CA ASN A 611 -49.20 56.54 -26.17
C ASN A 611 -47.70 56.26 -26.12
N LYS A 612 -46.85 57.25 -25.79
CA LYS A 612 -45.41 57.04 -25.58
C LYS A 612 -45.13 56.12 -24.39
N TYR A 613 -45.84 56.31 -23.27
CA TYR A 613 -45.76 55.43 -22.09
C TYR A 613 -46.23 54.01 -22.40
N LYS A 614 -47.35 53.84 -23.12
CA LYS A 614 -47.79 52.51 -23.59
C LYS A 614 -46.76 51.89 -24.54
N GLN A 615 -46.10 52.67 -25.39
CA GLN A 615 -45.04 52.18 -26.27
C GLN A 615 -43.81 51.72 -25.48
N SER A 616 -43.42 52.36 -24.38
CA SER A 616 -42.31 51.91 -23.54
C SER A 616 -42.58 50.60 -22.77
N PHE A 617 -43.85 50.22 -22.57
CA PHE A 617 -44.24 48.91 -21.99
C PHE A 617 -44.68 47.87 -23.03
N LYS A 618 -44.72 48.20 -24.32
CA LYS A 618 -45.05 47.21 -25.35
C LYS A 618 -43.92 46.19 -25.45
N LYS A 619 -44.25 44.91 -25.26
CA LYS A 619 -43.36 43.79 -25.52
C LYS A 619 -42.86 43.86 -26.97
N VAL A 620 -41.54 43.71 -27.14
CA VAL A 620 -40.82 43.69 -28.43
C VAL A 620 -41.65 43.05 -29.53
N THR A 621 -41.99 43.83 -30.55
CA THR A 621 -42.80 43.40 -31.70
C THR A 621 -41.95 42.63 -32.71
N PRO A 622 -42.53 41.69 -33.48
CA PRO A 622 -41.78 40.81 -34.40
C PRO A 622 -40.96 41.50 -35.51
N SER A 623 -41.17 42.79 -35.76
CA SER A 623 -40.46 43.56 -36.80
C SER A 623 -39.36 44.50 -36.25
N SER A 624 -39.08 44.44 -34.94
CA SER A 624 -38.00 45.21 -34.30
C SER A 624 -36.67 44.43 -34.36
N ALA A 625 -35.55 45.12 -34.53
CA ALA A 625 -34.20 44.53 -34.45
C ALA A 625 -33.94 43.83 -33.10
N GLU A 626 -34.60 44.29 -32.02
CA GLU A 626 -34.53 43.64 -30.71
C GLU A 626 -35.22 42.26 -30.67
N TYR A 627 -36.15 41.99 -31.60
CA TYR A 627 -36.80 40.68 -31.72
C TYR A 627 -35.88 39.64 -32.34
N GLU A 628 -35.03 40.04 -33.29
CA GLU A 628 -33.98 39.18 -33.84
C GLU A 628 -32.95 38.82 -32.77
N VAL A 629 -32.54 39.78 -31.95
CA VAL A 629 -31.68 39.53 -30.78
C VAL A 629 -32.36 38.60 -29.78
N LYS A 630 -33.67 38.77 -29.54
CA LYS A 630 -34.44 37.86 -28.69
C LYS A 630 -34.47 36.43 -29.24
N ILE A 631 -34.66 36.25 -30.55
CA ILE A 631 -34.61 34.91 -31.18
C ILE A 631 -33.21 34.30 -31.03
N GLN A 632 -32.15 35.06 -31.28
CA GLN A 632 -30.78 34.59 -31.12
C GLN A 632 -30.48 34.19 -29.67
N LEU A 633 -30.95 34.97 -28.68
CA LEU A 633 -30.81 34.62 -27.26
C LEU A 633 -31.66 33.41 -26.86
N GLU A 634 -32.88 33.27 -27.40
CA GLU A 634 -33.72 32.08 -27.18
C GLU A 634 -33.09 30.84 -27.80
N GLU A 635 -32.42 30.95 -28.94
CA GLU A 635 -31.73 29.86 -29.63
C GLU A 635 -30.43 29.48 -28.91
N GLN A 636 -29.66 30.46 -28.43
CA GLN A 636 -28.52 30.22 -27.53
C GLN A 636 -28.97 29.53 -26.23
N LYS A 637 -30.08 29.98 -25.64
CA LYS A 637 -30.66 29.34 -24.46
C LYS A 637 -31.05 27.89 -24.76
N ARG A 638 -31.72 27.61 -25.89
CA ARG A 638 -32.06 26.23 -26.28
C ARG A 638 -30.82 25.36 -26.47
N ALA A 639 -29.77 25.88 -27.12
CA ALA A 639 -28.51 25.16 -27.29
C ALA A 639 -27.82 24.85 -25.95
N VAL A 640 -27.87 25.78 -24.99
CA VAL A 640 -27.36 25.56 -23.63
C VAL A 640 -28.23 24.54 -22.87
N ASP A 641 -29.55 24.63 -22.97
CA ASP A 641 -30.49 23.68 -22.34
C ASP A 641 -30.35 22.27 -22.92
N GLU A 642 -30.04 22.13 -24.21
CA GLU A 642 -29.72 20.85 -24.84
C GLU A 642 -28.38 20.29 -24.36
N LYS A 643 -27.33 21.11 -24.27
CA LYS A 643 -26.04 20.71 -23.68
C LYS A 643 -26.21 20.29 -22.22
N HIS A 644 -27.00 21.02 -21.43
CA HIS A 644 -27.31 20.67 -20.05
C HIS A 644 -28.06 19.34 -19.95
N ARG A 645 -29.07 19.11 -20.81
CA ARG A 645 -29.79 17.82 -20.88
C ARG A 645 -28.91 16.65 -21.32
N TYR A 646 -27.93 16.90 -22.18
CA TYR A 646 -26.93 15.91 -22.57
C TYR A 646 -25.99 15.60 -21.39
N LYS A 647 -25.51 16.61 -20.68
CA LYS A 647 -24.67 16.43 -19.48
C LYS A 647 -25.42 15.73 -18.34
N GLN A 648 -26.71 16.01 -18.14
CA GLN A 648 -27.55 15.27 -17.20
C GLN A 648 -27.78 13.81 -17.60
N ARG A 649 -27.78 13.49 -18.90
CA ARG A 649 -27.80 12.09 -19.37
C ARG A 649 -26.48 11.39 -19.07
N GLN A 650 -25.34 12.02 -19.40
CA GLN A 650 -24.02 11.50 -19.03
C GLN A 650 -23.89 11.27 -17.52
N ILE A 651 -24.38 12.19 -16.68
CA ILE A 651 -24.33 12.02 -15.23
C ILE A 651 -25.17 10.82 -14.78
N ARG A 652 -26.34 10.58 -15.37
CA ARG A 652 -27.16 9.41 -15.05
C ARG A 652 -26.51 8.10 -15.50
N GLU A 653 -25.94 8.06 -16.70
CA GLU A 653 -25.18 6.90 -17.19
C GLU A 653 -24.01 6.59 -16.24
N LEU A 654 -23.22 7.60 -15.85
CA LEU A 654 -22.13 7.43 -14.90
C LEU A 654 -22.62 7.02 -13.50
N GLN A 655 -23.79 7.48 -13.05
CA GLN A 655 -24.39 7.04 -11.78
C GLN A 655 -24.85 5.58 -11.84
N GLU A 656 -25.43 5.15 -12.95
CA GLU A 656 -25.80 3.75 -13.19
C GLU A 656 -24.55 2.85 -13.25
N ASP A 657 -23.48 3.31 -13.90
CA ASP A 657 -22.19 2.61 -13.92
C ASP A 657 -21.59 2.48 -12.53
N ILE A 658 -21.55 3.57 -11.74
CA ILE A 658 -21.07 3.55 -10.35
C ILE A 658 -21.90 2.56 -9.52
N GLN A 659 -23.24 2.61 -9.62
CA GLN A 659 -24.11 1.69 -8.88
C GLN A 659 -23.88 0.24 -9.28
N SER A 660 -23.65 -0.03 -10.58
CA SER A 660 -23.32 -1.37 -11.06
C SER A 660 -21.98 -1.86 -10.50
N MET A 661 -20.96 -0.99 -10.47
CA MET A 661 -19.65 -1.31 -9.90
C MET A 661 -19.73 -1.52 -8.39
N GLU A 662 -20.47 -0.71 -7.65
CA GLU A 662 -20.71 -0.88 -6.22
C GLU A 662 -21.36 -2.24 -5.92
N ASN A 663 -22.36 -2.64 -6.72
CA ASN A 663 -22.98 -3.96 -6.58
C ASN A 663 -21.97 -5.10 -6.84
N THR A 664 -21.10 -4.96 -7.86
CA THR A 664 -20.06 -5.97 -8.10
C THR A 664 -19.04 -6.03 -6.97
N LEU A 665 -18.68 -4.88 -6.38
CA LEU A 665 -17.75 -4.79 -5.27
C LEU A 665 -18.33 -5.50 -4.03
N ALA A 666 -19.60 -5.26 -3.71
CA ALA A 666 -20.30 -5.94 -2.62
C ALA A 666 -20.33 -7.47 -2.80
N VAL A 667 -20.53 -7.96 -4.03
CA VAL A 667 -20.47 -9.40 -4.33
C VAL A 667 -19.05 -9.95 -4.11
N ILE A 668 -18.02 -9.23 -4.57
CA ILE A 668 -16.61 -9.64 -4.37
C ILE A 668 -16.23 -9.63 -2.89
N GLU A 669 -16.69 -8.65 -2.11
CA GLU A 669 -16.48 -8.60 -0.65
C GLU A 669 -17.11 -9.80 0.05
N HIS A 670 -18.35 -10.15 -0.30
CA HIS A 670 -19.02 -11.32 0.23
C HIS A 670 -18.25 -12.61 -0.11
N LEU A 671 -17.81 -12.79 -1.36
CA LEU A 671 -16.97 -13.93 -1.75
C LEU A 671 -15.64 -13.97 -0.99
N THR A 672 -15.01 -12.81 -0.80
CA THR A 672 -13.74 -12.69 -0.06
C THR A 672 -13.93 -13.09 1.40
N ASN A 673 -15.02 -12.66 2.04
CA ASN A 673 -15.34 -13.03 3.41
C ASN A 673 -15.60 -14.53 3.55
N ASN A 674 -16.34 -15.13 2.63
CA ASN A 674 -16.57 -16.57 2.62
C ASN A 674 -15.26 -17.38 2.46
N VAL A 675 -14.34 -16.90 1.63
CA VAL A 675 -13.02 -17.54 1.49
C VAL A 675 -12.19 -17.38 2.76
N LYS A 676 -12.21 -16.21 3.39
CA LYS A 676 -11.52 -15.99 4.68
C LYS A 676 -12.05 -16.91 5.78
N GLU A 677 -13.37 -17.09 5.87
CA GLU A 677 -13.99 -18.02 6.82
C GLU A 677 -13.52 -19.46 6.59
N LYS A 678 -13.55 -19.94 5.33
CA LYS A 678 -13.01 -21.25 4.96
C LYS A 678 -11.52 -21.41 5.30
N ILE A 679 -10.71 -20.37 5.11
CA ILE A 679 -9.29 -20.39 5.49
C ILE A 679 -9.16 -20.52 7.02
N SER A 680 -9.94 -19.76 7.79
CA SER A 680 -9.95 -19.82 9.25
C SER A 680 -10.34 -21.22 9.75
N GLU A 681 -11.38 -21.83 9.16
CA GLU A 681 -11.79 -23.22 9.47
C GLU A 681 -10.67 -24.22 9.19
N LYS A 682 -10.00 -24.13 8.03
CA LYS A 682 -8.88 -25.01 7.67
C LYS A 682 -7.66 -24.79 8.56
N GLN A 683 -7.38 -23.55 8.96
CA GLN A 683 -6.33 -23.24 9.92
C GLN A 683 -6.63 -23.86 11.29
N ALA A 684 -7.87 -23.75 11.78
CA ALA A 684 -8.28 -24.38 13.03
C ALA A 684 -8.14 -25.91 12.98
N TYR A 685 -8.54 -26.53 11.86
CA TYR A 685 -8.36 -27.97 11.64
C TYR A 685 -6.89 -28.38 11.60
N THR A 686 -6.03 -27.58 10.96
CA THR A 686 -4.57 -27.82 10.91
C THR A 686 -3.94 -27.74 12.31
N LEU A 687 -4.38 -26.79 13.14
CA LEU A 687 -3.93 -26.67 14.53
C LEU A 687 -4.36 -27.88 15.37
N GLN A 688 -5.58 -28.38 15.16
CA GLN A 688 -6.06 -29.59 15.82
C GLN A 688 -5.23 -30.82 15.45
N LEU A 689 -4.98 -31.06 14.15
CA LEU A 689 -4.11 -32.15 13.68
C LEU A 689 -2.67 -32.03 14.20
N ARG A 690 -2.14 -30.81 14.27
CA ARG A 690 -0.81 -30.56 14.84
C ARG A 690 -0.77 -30.94 16.32
N LYS A 691 -1.79 -30.57 17.08
CA LYS A 691 -1.91 -30.94 18.50
C LYS A 691 -1.99 -32.45 18.68
N GLU A 692 -2.81 -33.14 17.89
CA GLU A 692 -2.89 -34.60 17.90
C GLU A 692 -1.54 -35.25 17.59
N THR A 693 -0.80 -34.72 16.61
CA THR A 693 0.55 -35.20 16.26
C THR A 693 1.53 -35.03 17.42
N GLU A 694 1.53 -33.87 18.10
CA GLU A 694 2.37 -33.65 19.29
C GLU A 694 2.00 -34.57 20.45
N GLU A 695 0.71 -34.87 20.65
CA GLU A 695 0.25 -35.81 21.68
C GLU A 695 0.68 -37.27 21.40
N GLN A 696 0.90 -37.65 20.13
CA GLN A 696 1.38 -38.98 19.76
C GLN A 696 2.88 -39.16 19.94
N LYS A 697 3.71 -38.10 19.81
CA LYS A 697 5.16 -38.17 19.98
C LYS A 697 5.63 -38.82 21.29
N PRO A 698 5.12 -38.44 22.49
CA PRO A 698 5.55 -39.08 23.74
C PRO A 698 5.03 -40.51 23.90
N LYS A 699 3.96 -40.90 23.20
CA LYS A 699 3.50 -42.31 23.16
C LYS A 699 4.49 -43.13 22.32
N LEU A 700 4.87 -42.63 21.15
CA LEU A 700 5.89 -43.26 20.30
C LEU A 700 7.24 -43.37 21.00
N GLU A 701 7.68 -42.33 21.71
CA GLU A 701 8.93 -42.35 22.48
C GLU A 701 8.90 -43.38 23.62
N ARG A 702 7.75 -43.55 24.29
CA ARG A 702 7.58 -44.60 25.31
C ARG A 702 7.66 -46.00 24.71
N VAL A 703 6.98 -46.25 23.59
CA VAL A 703 6.98 -47.55 22.92
C VAL A 703 8.37 -47.88 22.39
N THR A 704 9.04 -46.93 21.71
CA THR A 704 10.41 -47.13 21.21
C THR A 704 11.41 -47.43 22.34
N LYS A 705 11.30 -46.75 23.49
CA LYS A 705 12.10 -47.08 24.69
C LYS A 705 11.79 -48.48 25.23
N GLN A 706 10.53 -48.92 25.19
CA GLN A 706 10.16 -50.29 25.60
C GLN A 706 10.68 -51.34 24.61
N CYS A 707 10.53 -51.14 23.30
CA CYS A 707 11.11 -52.02 22.28
C CYS A 707 12.63 -52.14 22.44
N ALA A 708 13.33 -51.02 22.69
CA ALA A 708 14.77 -51.04 22.92
C ALA A 708 15.18 -51.80 24.20
N LYS A 709 14.33 -51.83 25.24
CA LYS A 709 14.56 -52.65 26.44
C LYS A 709 14.37 -54.14 26.13
N LEU A 710 13.29 -54.51 25.46
CA LEU A 710 13.01 -55.89 25.06
C LEU A 710 14.10 -56.45 24.13
N ILE A 711 14.59 -55.65 23.17
CA ILE A 711 15.73 -56.03 22.32
C ILE A 711 16.97 -56.34 23.17
N LYS A 712 17.27 -55.52 24.17
CA LYS A 712 18.41 -55.78 25.08
C LYS A 712 18.21 -57.05 25.89
N GLU A 713 17.00 -57.33 26.36
CA GLU A 713 16.67 -58.56 27.09
C GLU A 713 16.79 -59.81 26.20
N ILE A 714 16.33 -59.76 24.94
CA ILE A 714 16.46 -60.86 23.97
C ILE A 714 17.94 -61.17 23.69
N ARG A 715 18.77 -60.14 23.49
CA ARG A 715 20.22 -60.30 23.25
C ARG A 715 20.97 -60.83 24.47
N LEU A 716 20.59 -60.38 25.68
CA LEU A 716 21.15 -60.90 26.94
C LEU A 716 20.79 -62.38 27.16
N LEU A 717 19.56 -62.80 26.88
CA LEU A 717 19.13 -64.19 27.02
C LEU A 717 19.82 -65.15 26.04
N LYS A 718 20.25 -64.65 24.88
CA LYS A 718 20.95 -65.42 23.84
C LYS A 718 22.47 -65.29 23.87
N ASP A 719 23.01 -64.53 24.83
CA ASP A 719 24.44 -64.28 25.03
C ASP A 719 25.20 -63.87 23.75
N THR A 720 24.55 -63.07 22.91
CA THR A 720 25.05 -62.62 21.61
C THR A 720 24.96 -61.11 21.50
N LYS A 721 25.97 -60.49 20.87
CA LYS A 721 25.99 -59.03 20.61
C LYS A 721 25.31 -58.67 19.28
N ASP A 722 25.23 -59.63 18.38
CA ASP A 722 24.69 -59.48 17.03
C ASP A 722 23.17 -59.60 16.99
N GLU A 723 22.57 -59.11 15.90
CA GLU A 723 21.12 -59.16 15.71
C GLU A 723 20.60 -60.60 15.68
N THR A 724 19.62 -60.88 16.54
CA THR A 724 19.01 -62.21 16.64
C THR A 724 18.01 -62.43 15.49
N LEU A 725 17.77 -63.69 15.12
CA LEU A 725 16.80 -64.03 14.07
C LEU A 725 15.38 -63.58 14.42
N GLU A 726 15.05 -63.53 15.71
CA GLU A 726 13.78 -63.02 16.22
C GLU A 726 13.64 -61.52 16.02
N GLU A 727 14.72 -60.74 16.19
CA GLU A 727 14.72 -59.30 15.87
C GLU A 727 14.54 -59.07 14.37
N GLN A 728 15.12 -59.92 13.52
CA GLN A 728 14.92 -59.84 12.08
C GLN A 728 13.48 -60.20 11.67
N ASP A 729 12.85 -61.22 12.28
CA ASP A 729 11.43 -61.54 12.02
C ASP A 729 10.49 -60.44 12.50
N ILE A 730 10.76 -59.85 13.68
CA ILE A 730 9.98 -58.71 14.21
C ILE A 730 10.08 -57.52 13.26
N LYS A 731 11.29 -57.12 12.84
CA LYS A 731 11.48 -56.05 11.87
C LYS A 731 10.80 -56.34 10.54
N LEU A 732 10.90 -57.58 10.04
CA LEU A 732 10.23 -57.98 8.80
C LEU A 732 8.71 -57.88 8.92
N ARG A 733 8.15 -58.25 10.07
CA ARG A 733 6.71 -58.15 10.34
C ARG A 733 6.25 -56.71 10.50
N GLU A 734 7.05 -55.87 11.16
CA GLU A 734 6.82 -54.41 11.23
C GLU A 734 6.83 -53.78 9.84
N VAL A 735 7.81 -54.10 9.00
CA VAL A 735 7.88 -53.60 7.61
C VAL A 735 6.68 -54.07 6.78
N LYS A 736 6.28 -55.34 6.90
CA LYS A 736 5.09 -55.86 6.21
C LYS A 736 3.81 -55.16 6.68
N GLN A 737 3.70 -54.88 7.98
CA GLN A 737 2.54 -54.18 8.54
C GLN A 737 2.52 -52.71 8.12
N LEU A 738 3.68 -52.04 8.08
CA LEU A 738 3.81 -50.67 7.59
C LEU A 738 3.42 -50.58 6.12
N HIS A 739 3.90 -51.49 5.26
CA HIS A 739 3.47 -51.53 3.87
C HIS A 739 1.97 -51.74 3.74
N LYS A 740 1.38 -52.63 4.55
CA LYS A 740 -0.07 -52.82 4.55
C LYS A 740 -0.84 -51.56 4.93
N ILE A 741 -0.38 -50.81 5.92
CA ILE A 741 -0.99 -49.55 6.35
C ILE A 741 -0.84 -48.48 5.25
N ILE A 742 0.32 -48.41 4.61
CA ILE A 742 0.57 -47.48 3.49
C ILE A 742 -0.36 -47.82 2.31
N ASP A 743 -0.50 -49.10 1.97
CA ASP A 743 -1.41 -49.55 0.91
C ASP A 743 -2.88 -49.20 1.26
N GLU A 744 -3.30 -49.39 2.52
CA GLU A 744 -4.63 -48.97 3.01
C GLU A 744 -4.82 -47.45 2.89
N MET A 745 -3.83 -46.64 3.30
CA MET A 745 -3.89 -45.17 3.17
C MET A 745 -3.90 -44.71 1.71
N LEU A 746 -3.15 -45.37 0.83
CA LEU A 746 -3.13 -45.05 -0.60
C LEU A 746 -4.49 -45.35 -1.24
N VAL A 747 -5.12 -46.46 -0.86
CA VAL A 747 -6.49 -46.78 -1.28
C VAL A 747 -7.46 -45.70 -0.80
N ASP A 748 -7.44 -45.33 0.48
CA ASP A 748 -8.32 -44.30 1.04
C ASP A 748 -8.13 -42.94 0.31
N ILE A 749 -6.89 -42.53 0.05
CA ILE A 749 -6.59 -41.28 -0.69
C ILE A 749 -7.11 -41.34 -2.13
N THR A 750 -7.01 -42.50 -2.80
CA THR A 750 -7.52 -42.68 -4.16
C THR A 750 -9.05 -42.71 -4.22
N GLU A 751 -9.70 -43.18 -3.15
CA GLU A 751 -11.17 -43.15 -3.01
C GLU A 751 -11.71 -41.76 -2.69
N GLU A 752 -11.00 -40.98 -1.85
CA GLU A 752 -11.40 -39.62 -1.48
C GLU A 752 -11.10 -38.58 -2.57
N ASN A 753 -10.08 -38.80 -3.41
CA ASN A 753 -9.64 -37.82 -4.41
C ASN A 753 -9.34 -38.48 -5.76
N ALA A 754 -10.36 -38.52 -6.64
CA ALA A 754 -10.28 -39.15 -7.95
C ALA A 754 -9.16 -38.59 -8.85
N GLU A 755 -8.89 -37.28 -8.80
CA GLU A 755 -7.82 -36.64 -9.57
C GLU A 755 -6.42 -37.09 -9.12
N ILE A 756 -6.23 -37.24 -7.80
CA ILE A 756 -4.97 -37.72 -7.22
C ILE A 756 -4.76 -39.19 -7.56
N GLY A 757 -5.84 -39.99 -7.61
CA GLY A 757 -5.78 -41.39 -8.02
C GLY A 757 -5.22 -41.58 -9.43
N ILE A 758 -5.63 -40.75 -10.40
CA ILE A 758 -5.13 -40.79 -11.77
C ILE A 758 -3.62 -40.45 -11.82
N ILE A 759 -3.21 -39.45 -11.04
CA ILE A 759 -1.81 -39.02 -10.94
C ILE A 759 -0.96 -40.15 -10.32
N LEU A 760 -1.39 -40.72 -9.20
CA LEU A 760 -0.70 -41.83 -8.54
C LEU A 760 -0.60 -43.05 -9.46
N GLN A 761 -1.68 -43.41 -10.16
CA GLN A 761 -1.67 -44.51 -11.11
C GLN A 761 -0.66 -44.29 -12.25
N THR A 762 -0.53 -43.05 -12.73
CA THR A 762 0.47 -42.69 -13.75
C THR A 762 1.89 -42.86 -13.22
N TYR A 763 2.18 -42.39 -12.00
CA TYR A 763 3.50 -42.52 -11.38
C TYR A 763 3.89 -43.97 -11.04
N PHE A 764 2.93 -44.77 -10.56
CA PHE A 764 3.13 -46.19 -10.29
C PHE A 764 3.41 -46.96 -11.59
N GLN A 765 2.67 -46.65 -12.66
CA GLN A 765 2.88 -47.25 -13.98
C GLN A 765 4.22 -46.87 -14.61
N GLN A 766 4.68 -45.62 -14.45
CA GLN A 766 6.02 -45.19 -14.86
C GLN A 766 7.14 -45.93 -14.10
N SER A 767 6.87 -46.31 -12.85
CA SER A 767 7.82 -47.04 -12.00
C SER A 767 7.72 -48.56 -12.15
N GLY A 768 6.83 -49.07 -13.02
CA GLY A 768 6.61 -50.50 -13.23
C GLY A 768 5.93 -51.21 -12.06
N LEU A 769 5.28 -50.46 -11.16
CA LEU A 769 4.56 -50.99 -10.00
C LEU A 769 3.04 -50.89 -10.24
N ALA A 770 2.29 -51.88 -9.75
CA ALA A 770 0.83 -51.80 -9.76
C ALA A 770 0.34 -50.99 -8.56
N LEU A 771 -0.62 -50.09 -8.78
CA LEU A 771 -1.24 -49.35 -7.68
C LEU A 771 -1.98 -50.36 -6.77
N PRO A 772 -1.81 -50.30 -5.43
CA PRO A 772 -2.52 -51.18 -4.51
C PRO A 772 -4.04 -51.03 -4.72
N THR A 773 -4.69 -52.11 -5.17
CA THR A 773 -6.16 -52.20 -5.22
C THR A 773 -6.68 -52.80 -3.93
N ALA A 774 -7.78 -52.29 -3.40
CA ALA A 774 -8.43 -52.79 -2.20
C ALA A 774 -8.51 -54.33 -2.20
N SER A 775 -7.66 -54.99 -1.40
CA SER A 775 -7.71 -56.45 -1.33
C SER A 775 -9.01 -56.82 -0.61
N THR A 776 -9.90 -57.52 -1.29
CA THR A 776 -11.12 -58.09 -0.72
C THR A 776 -10.77 -58.78 0.59
N LYS A 777 -11.40 -58.35 1.70
CA LYS A 777 -11.28 -58.97 3.03
C LYS A 777 -11.48 -60.48 2.92
N GLY A 778 -10.37 -61.21 2.86
CA GLY A 778 -10.35 -62.66 2.72
C GLY A 778 -10.73 -63.33 4.03
N SER A 779 -11.93 -63.90 4.04
CA SER A 779 -12.32 -65.01 4.92
C SER A 779 -11.18 -66.03 5.05
N ARG A 780 -10.71 -66.26 6.28
CA ARG A 780 -9.99 -67.48 6.67
C ARG A 780 -10.60 -68.04 7.94
N HIS A 781 -11.57 -68.93 7.75
CA HIS A 781 -11.80 -70.06 8.65
C HIS A 781 -10.54 -70.93 8.72
N SER A 782 -10.08 -71.28 9.92
CA SER A 782 -9.67 -72.64 10.38
C SER A 782 -8.97 -72.50 11.75
N SER A 783 -9.68 -72.80 12.85
CA SER A 783 -9.55 -74.03 13.65
C SER A 783 -8.32 -74.12 14.57
N ARG A 784 -8.48 -73.84 15.87
CA ARG A 784 -8.23 -74.76 16.99
C ARG A 784 -8.37 -74.08 18.35
N SER A 785 -8.74 -74.92 19.30
CA SER A 785 -9.39 -74.70 20.58
C SER A 785 -8.63 -73.87 21.65
N PRO A 786 -9.36 -73.39 22.68
CA PRO A 786 -8.83 -72.57 23.75
C PRO A 786 -8.36 -73.41 24.93
N SER A 787 -7.27 -73.00 25.58
CA SER A 787 -6.95 -73.43 26.93
C SER A 787 -6.28 -72.29 27.69
N GLN A 788 -7.02 -71.81 28.69
CA GLN A 788 -6.59 -71.39 30.03
C GLN A 788 -5.25 -70.62 30.13
N THR A 789 -5.19 -69.44 30.72
CA THR A 789 -5.45 -69.23 32.15
C THR A 789 -5.41 -67.74 32.46
N SER A 790 -6.25 -67.37 33.42
CA SER A 790 -6.31 -66.15 34.19
C SER A 790 -4.98 -65.69 34.81
N LEU A 791 -4.77 -64.38 34.98
CA LEU A 791 -4.96 -63.66 36.25
C LEU A 791 -4.42 -62.21 36.20
N VAL A 792 -5.36 -61.25 36.23
CA VAL A 792 -5.48 -60.14 37.19
C VAL A 792 -4.19 -59.46 37.70
N SER A 793 -4.07 -58.13 37.47
CA SER A 793 -4.22 -57.17 38.58
C SER A 793 -4.37 -55.71 38.16
N ALA A 794 -5.28 -55.08 38.90
CA ALA A 794 -5.84 -53.74 38.79
C ALA A 794 -4.88 -52.60 39.15
N ARG A 795 -5.16 -51.40 38.62
CA ARG A 795 -5.73 -50.29 39.40
C ARG A 795 -5.99 -49.02 38.57
N SER A 796 -7.23 -48.52 38.68
CA SER A 796 -7.72 -47.12 38.78
C SER A 796 -7.18 -46.05 37.81
N SER A 797 -7.95 -45.11 37.26
CA SER A 797 -9.32 -44.67 37.52
C SER A 797 -9.68 -43.54 36.54
N LYS A 798 -10.98 -43.43 36.26
CA LYS A 798 -11.73 -42.20 35.91
C LYS A 798 -11.33 -41.46 34.62
N SER A 799 -12.14 -41.63 33.60
CA SER A 799 -12.63 -40.49 32.82
C SER A 799 -14.14 -40.62 32.63
N THR A 800 -14.81 -39.52 32.94
CA THR A 800 -16.25 -39.33 32.94
C THR A 800 -16.72 -39.26 31.50
N SER A 801 -17.78 -40.01 31.22
CA SER A 801 -18.59 -39.97 30.00
C SER A 801 -19.16 -38.58 29.74
N THR A 802 -19.18 -38.17 28.47
CA THR A 802 -20.41 -37.63 27.86
C THR A 802 -20.52 -38.14 26.44
N SER A 803 -21.67 -38.75 26.20
CA SER A 803 -22.12 -39.43 25.00
C SER A 803 -22.60 -38.42 23.96
N ALA A 804 -22.36 -38.70 22.68
CA ALA A 804 -23.37 -38.48 21.65
C ALA A 804 -23.11 -39.41 20.47
N SER A 805 -24.11 -40.23 20.22
CA SER A 805 -24.23 -41.29 19.24
C SER A 805 -24.31 -40.77 17.80
N GLN A 806 -23.73 -41.59 16.92
CA GLN A 806 -23.96 -41.67 15.49
C GLN A 806 -25.44 -41.57 15.10
N THR A 807 -25.72 -40.92 13.96
CA THR A 807 -26.58 -41.54 12.93
C THR A 807 -25.97 -41.31 11.55
N SER A 808 -25.96 -42.39 10.79
CA SER A 808 -25.57 -42.57 9.39
C SER A 808 -26.48 -41.81 8.41
N ILE A 809 -25.99 -41.49 7.20
CA ILE A 809 -26.53 -41.95 5.90
C ILE A 809 -25.71 -41.37 4.73
N LYS A 810 -25.62 -42.20 3.68
CA LYS A 810 -24.91 -42.09 2.40
C LYS A 810 -25.20 -40.85 1.54
N VAL A 811 -24.12 -40.38 0.92
CA VAL A 811 -23.92 -39.98 -0.49
C VAL A 811 -25.14 -39.91 -1.41
N LEU A 812 -25.28 -38.78 -2.10
CA LEU A 812 -25.86 -38.67 -3.44
C LEU A 812 -25.04 -37.66 -4.25
N GLU A 813 -24.40 -38.15 -5.31
CA GLU A 813 -23.78 -37.38 -6.39
C GLU A 813 -24.79 -36.47 -7.09
N LEU A 814 -24.39 -35.25 -7.46
CA LEU A 814 -24.97 -34.55 -8.60
C LEU A 814 -23.89 -33.77 -9.35
N ASN A 815 -23.65 -34.23 -10.58
CA ASN A 815 -22.93 -33.56 -11.67
C ASN A 815 -23.52 -32.17 -11.96
N PHE A 816 -22.65 -31.19 -12.20
CA PHE A 816 -23.00 -29.96 -12.91
C PHE A 816 -22.54 -30.08 -14.37
N PRO A 817 -23.43 -29.91 -15.37
CA PRO A 817 -23.01 -29.67 -16.75
C PRO A 817 -22.98 -28.18 -17.08
N ALA A 818 -22.20 -27.89 -18.13
CA ALA A 818 -21.86 -26.59 -18.68
C ALA A 818 -23.06 -25.74 -19.14
N SER A 819 -22.84 -24.43 -19.08
CA SER A 819 -23.69 -23.36 -19.59
C SER A 819 -23.77 -23.35 -21.12
N SER A 820 -24.98 -23.19 -21.63
CA SER A 820 -25.24 -22.68 -22.99
C SER A 820 -26.30 -21.58 -22.93
N LEU A 821 -26.04 -20.52 -23.69
CA LEU A 821 -26.87 -19.34 -23.87
C LEU A 821 -28.06 -19.65 -24.78
N THR A 822 -29.27 -19.27 -24.38
CA THR A 822 -30.30 -18.68 -25.26
C THR A 822 -31.31 -17.92 -24.41
N GLY A 823 -31.62 -16.68 -24.79
CA GLY A 823 -32.60 -15.84 -24.12
C GLY A 823 -34.04 -16.11 -24.56
N SER A 824 -34.99 -15.81 -23.68
CA SER A 824 -36.25 -15.17 -24.05
C SER A 824 -36.98 -14.67 -22.79
N THR A 825 -37.36 -13.40 -22.87
CA THR A 825 -38.40 -12.66 -22.13
C THR A 825 -39.52 -13.45 -21.45
N SER A 826 -39.81 -13.13 -20.17
CA SER A 826 -41.18 -12.79 -19.73
C SER A 826 -41.24 -12.19 -18.31
N ARG A 827 -41.96 -11.08 -18.25
CA ARG A 827 -42.46 -10.24 -17.14
C ARG A 827 -43.11 -11.01 -15.97
N PRO A 828 -43.05 -10.52 -14.71
CA PRO A 828 -43.78 -11.11 -13.59
C PRO A 828 -45.16 -10.45 -13.37
N PRO A 829 -46.13 -11.15 -12.76
CA PRO A 829 -47.24 -10.53 -12.09
C PRO A 829 -47.13 -10.59 -10.57
N SER A 830 -47.78 -9.58 -10.01
CA SER A 830 -48.05 -9.17 -8.64
C SER A 830 -48.73 -10.18 -7.70
N ALA A 831 -48.73 -9.77 -6.42
CA ALA A 831 -49.68 -10.08 -5.33
C ALA A 831 -49.24 -11.18 -4.36
N SER A 832 -49.57 -11.19 -3.07
CA SER A 832 -50.08 -10.23 -2.08
C SER A 832 -50.20 -11.02 -0.76
N SER A 833 -50.50 -10.31 0.34
CA SER A 833 -50.87 -10.81 1.69
C SER A 833 -49.71 -11.34 2.54
N GLY A 834 -49.45 -10.89 3.76
CA GLY A 834 -50.30 -10.20 4.75
C GLY A 834 -50.84 -11.19 5.76
N SER A 835 -50.36 -11.14 7.02
CA SER A 835 -51.16 -11.46 8.20
C SER A 835 -50.37 -11.19 9.48
N SER A 836 -50.91 -10.26 10.24
CA SER A 836 -50.62 -9.90 11.63
C SER A 836 -51.39 -10.78 12.62
N ASN A 837 -50.80 -11.03 13.80
CA ASN A 837 -51.41 -11.00 15.16
C ASN A 837 -50.52 -11.81 16.12
N GLY A 838 -50.28 -11.45 17.38
CA GLY A 838 -50.79 -10.37 18.22
C GLY A 838 -50.78 -10.83 19.69
N LYS A 839 -50.30 -9.96 20.60
CA LYS A 839 -50.62 -9.83 22.04
C LYS A 839 -50.28 -11.03 22.97
N SER A 840 -49.90 -10.89 24.25
CA SER A 840 -49.63 -9.77 25.16
C SER A 840 -49.30 -10.34 26.56
N LYS A 841 -48.50 -9.60 27.36
CA LYS A 841 -48.39 -9.61 28.86
C LYS A 841 -47.84 -10.90 29.50
N LYS A 842 -47.02 -10.88 30.56
CA LYS A 842 -46.99 -10.02 31.76
C LYS A 842 -45.71 -10.33 32.61
N SER A 843 -45.26 -9.32 33.37
CA SER A 843 -44.54 -9.36 34.67
C SER A 843 -43.12 -9.98 34.71
N SER A 844 -42.14 -9.51 35.50
CA SER A 844 -42.19 -8.82 36.80
C SER A 844 -40.83 -8.21 37.19
N LYS A 845 -40.93 -7.16 38.01
CA LYS A 845 -39.94 -6.47 38.87
C LYS A 845 -39.08 -5.39 38.23
#